data_AF-A0A6N2K6I4-F1
#
_entry.id   AF-A0A6N2K6I4-F1
#
_cell.length_a   1.000
_cell.length_b   1.000
_cell.length_c   1.000
_cell.angle_alpha   90.00
_cell.angle_beta   90.00
_cell.angle_gamma   90.00
#
_symmetry.space_group_name_H-M   'P 1'
#
loop_
_entity.id
_entity.type
_entity.pdbx_description
1 polymer ?
#
loop_
_entity_poly.entity_id
_entity_poly.type
_entity_poly.pdbx_seq_one_letter_code
_entity_poly.pdbx_strand_id
1 'polypeptide(L)'
;MERQSTTDLTDRSRKTLFFSLSYYCLWQQCLLRTRNCSGTDTVVATTPLVTFLVSVQETALRTFGEENFDPKRYVDLSLKSNLSKTQKAFDGLPRSGENGTVSVEDLKVFIATYFDDAGDDLVYYDPEDFFPEPEGFLPKVKNPEVRSWALEVHALWKNLSRKVSDGVLEHSELHTMLPLPEACCCAWSSVLERFIIGILIGGLLASKMYETAKAIVTNLIFHVNTYGYVLNGGRAYYTNRSQPPLLSAMVYEIYNRTCDVELVRKALPALLEEHAFWNSEIHKVTIQDAQGSQSQLSAYYAMWNKPRPESSRRDKEYASKFLDNSEKQQFYREVASAAESGWDFSTRWMRNTSEFSSIVYESILPVDLNVYILKMEQDIAFFANVLGHKSTMESFLEAAEARKNAINSVFWNDEMGQWLDYRLANGPICKESETWQACNQNQNAYASNFIPLWIDLFHSDAALVEKVMRSFHSSGLVHSAGIATSLINSGHQWDFPNGWAPLQHMIVEGFLRSGLKEARSLAEDIAVRWIKTNYVGYKKTGAMHEKYDVQKCGEFGGGGFYKPPTGFGWSNGVVLTFLEEFGWPEDQSIVTVTLTKSLSPKCSVRGPAVASTPLVTFLERVQETALGTFGEQDFDPKLYVDLSLKSNLSKTQKAFDELPRSGENGTVTVKDLKVFIATYFDDAGDDLVYYDPEDFLPEPEGFLPKVKNPEVRSWALEVHALWKNLSRKVSDEVLEHSELHTLLPLPEAVVVPGSRFREVYYWDSYWVIRGLLASKMYTTAKAIVTNLIFLVDTYGYVLNVQPPLLSAMVYEIYNRTCDVELVRKALPAFVEEHAFWNSEIHKVTIQDAQGSNHNLSRYYAMWNKPRPESSTIDKGSASKFSGNSKKQQFYREVASAAESGWDFSTRWMRNTSEFSTLSTTSILPVDLNVYILKMEQNIAFFANVLGHKSTMESFLEAAEARKNAINSVFWNEEMGQWLDYRLANGPICKVLSSCICCFGGECHEKFTKFRPGSCCRNCHFFNKFRTTMNRDFPNGWAPLQHMIVEGLLRSGVKEARSLAEDIAVRWIKTNYIGYKKTGAMHEKYDVQKCGAFGGGGEYIPQTGFGWSNGVVLTFLRRVWMA
;
A
#
# COMPACT_ATOMS: atom_id res chain seq x y z
N MET A 1 -57.91 -10.05 -26.00
CA MET A 1 -58.81 -9.35 -26.94
C MET A 1 -57.97 -8.83 -28.09
N GLU A 2 -58.45 -9.11 -29.30
CA GLU A 2 -58.13 -8.59 -30.64
C GLU A 2 -56.71 -8.38 -31.17
N ARG A 3 -56.55 -8.95 -32.38
CA ARG A 3 -55.50 -8.73 -33.37
C ARG A 3 -55.53 -7.29 -33.88
N GLN A 4 -54.37 -6.64 -33.98
CA GLN A 4 -53.95 -5.99 -35.23
C GLN A 4 -52.45 -5.58 -35.20
N SER A 5 -51.77 -5.90 -36.30
CA SER A 5 -50.59 -5.20 -36.86
C SER A 5 -49.23 -5.31 -36.16
N THR A 6 -48.49 -6.38 -36.43
CA THR A 6 -47.00 -6.33 -36.52
C THR A 6 -46.51 -7.24 -37.65
N THR A 7 -46.59 -6.75 -38.88
CA THR A 7 -45.74 -7.20 -39.99
C THR A 7 -44.41 -6.47 -39.89
N ASP A 8 -43.53 -6.88 -38.96
CA ASP A 8 -42.08 -6.60 -39.00
C ASP A 8 -41.33 -7.31 -37.86
N LEU A 9 -41.44 -8.63 -37.79
CA LEU A 9 -40.53 -9.44 -36.97
C LEU A 9 -39.73 -10.35 -37.90
N THR A 10 -38.42 -10.17 -37.88
CA THR A 10 -37.44 -11.03 -38.55
C THR A 10 -37.61 -12.48 -38.08
N ASP A 11 -37.33 -13.45 -38.97
CA ASP A 11 -37.53 -14.88 -38.76
C ASP A 11 -36.81 -15.43 -37.50
N ARG A 12 -35.74 -14.75 -37.06
CA ARG A 12 -34.99 -15.05 -35.83
C ARG A 12 -35.80 -14.78 -34.56
N SER A 13 -36.53 -13.67 -34.51
CA SER A 13 -37.37 -13.25 -33.38
C SER A 13 -38.55 -14.20 -33.15
N ARG A 14 -39.10 -14.77 -34.23
CA ARG A 14 -40.18 -15.76 -34.17
C ARG A 14 -39.72 -17.10 -33.60
N LYS A 15 -38.49 -17.53 -33.91
CA LYS A 15 -37.91 -18.77 -33.36
C LYS A 15 -37.65 -18.63 -31.86
N THR A 16 -37.05 -17.53 -31.41
CA THR A 16 -36.78 -17.28 -29.97
C THR A 16 -38.08 -17.23 -29.15
N LEU A 17 -39.15 -16.62 -29.67
CA LEU A 17 -40.46 -16.56 -29.01
C LEU A 17 -41.16 -17.93 -28.93
N PHE A 18 -41.01 -18.77 -29.96
CA PHE A 18 -41.59 -20.12 -29.97
C PHE A 18 -40.86 -21.06 -29.00
N PHE A 19 -39.53 -20.93 -28.88
CA PHE A 19 -38.73 -21.74 -27.96
C PHE A 19 -38.94 -21.34 -26.49
N SER A 20 -39.13 -20.04 -26.19
CA SER A 20 -39.43 -19.58 -24.83
C SER A 20 -40.75 -20.16 -24.31
N LEU A 21 -41.78 -20.29 -25.15
CA LEU A 21 -43.08 -20.88 -24.79
C LEU A 21 -42.99 -22.36 -24.39
N SER A 22 -42.17 -23.15 -25.07
CA SER A 22 -41.97 -24.58 -24.75
C SER A 22 -41.21 -24.80 -23.44
N TYR A 23 -40.19 -23.98 -23.16
CA TYR A 23 -39.47 -24.03 -21.88
C TYR A 23 -40.32 -23.47 -20.73
N TYR A 24 -41.10 -22.42 -21.00
CA TYR A 24 -42.05 -21.83 -20.06
C TYR A 24 -43.14 -22.84 -19.64
N CYS A 25 -43.63 -23.68 -20.56
CA CYS A 25 -44.61 -24.73 -20.22
C CYS A 25 -44.03 -25.87 -19.38
N LEU A 26 -42.81 -26.35 -19.67
CA LEU A 26 -42.15 -27.40 -18.88
C LEU A 26 -41.72 -26.90 -17.49
N TRP A 27 -41.28 -25.64 -17.40
CA TRP A 27 -40.86 -25.03 -16.14
C TRP A 27 -42.07 -24.56 -15.30
N GLN A 28 -43.16 -24.04 -15.91
CA GLN A 28 -44.42 -23.78 -15.21
C GLN A 28 -45.02 -25.05 -14.59
N GLN A 29 -44.85 -26.23 -15.20
CA GLN A 29 -45.30 -27.48 -14.59
C GLN A 29 -44.50 -27.84 -13.32
N CYS A 30 -43.24 -27.44 -13.22
CA CYS A 30 -42.46 -27.53 -11.97
C CYS A 30 -42.84 -26.44 -10.95
N LEU A 31 -43.16 -25.23 -11.41
CA LEU A 31 -43.51 -24.09 -10.54
C LEU A 31 -44.93 -24.13 -9.97
N LEU A 32 -45.88 -24.72 -10.71
CA LEU A 32 -47.23 -24.96 -10.19
C LEU A 32 -47.23 -25.96 -9.03
N ARG A 33 -46.14 -26.73 -8.83
CA ARG A 33 -45.96 -27.56 -7.63
C ARG A 33 -45.32 -26.81 -6.46
N THR A 34 -44.57 -25.72 -6.69
CA THR A 34 -43.96 -24.92 -5.61
C THR A 34 -44.81 -23.74 -5.16
N ARG A 35 -45.73 -23.22 -6.00
CA ARG A 35 -46.68 -22.15 -5.61
C ARG A 35 -47.70 -22.55 -4.52
N ASN A 36 -47.82 -23.83 -4.18
CA ASN A 36 -48.79 -24.34 -3.18
C ASN A 36 -48.17 -24.76 -1.84
N CYS A 37 -46.89 -24.49 -1.56
CA CYS A 37 -46.28 -24.84 -0.28
C CYS A 37 -46.18 -23.61 0.63
N SER A 38 -47.23 -23.40 1.43
CA SER A 38 -47.12 -22.70 2.71
C SER A 38 -46.26 -23.56 3.66
N GLY A 39 -44.93 -23.43 3.60
CA GLY A 39 -44.00 -24.21 4.41
C GLY A 39 -42.56 -23.73 4.30
N THR A 40 -41.88 -23.63 5.44
CA THR A 40 -40.59 -22.97 5.71
C THR A 40 -39.33 -23.65 5.12
N ASP A 41 -39.48 -24.56 4.15
CA ASP A 41 -38.36 -25.30 3.54
C ASP A 41 -38.48 -25.33 2.01
N THR A 42 -38.38 -24.16 1.39
CA THR A 42 -38.37 -24.08 -0.07
C THR A 42 -36.93 -24.34 -0.56
N VAL A 43 -36.68 -25.56 -1.04
CA VAL A 43 -35.40 -25.94 -1.67
C VAL A 43 -35.63 -26.12 -3.16
N VAL A 44 -34.90 -25.37 -3.99
CA VAL A 44 -34.98 -25.52 -5.45
C VAL A 44 -34.30 -26.82 -5.86
N ALA A 45 -34.96 -27.63 -6.69
CA ALA A 45 -34.40 -28.88 -7.19
C ALA A 45 -33.25 -28.61 -8.19
N THR A 46 -32.13 -29.34 -8.05
CA THR A 46 -31.08 -29.34 -9.07
C THR A 46 -31.54 -30.02 -10.35
N THR A 47 -31.05 -29.54 -11.48
CA THR A 47 -31.24 -30.24 -12.75
C THR A 47 -30.50 -31.60 -12.71
N PRO A 48 -31.01 -32.62 -13.44
CA PRO A 48 -30.30 -33.89 -13.60
C PRO A 48 -28.87 -33.73 -14.11
N LEU A 49 -28.66 -32.78 -15.03
CA LEU A 49 -27.35 -32.44 -15.58
C LEU A 49 -26.38 -31.96 -14.48
N VAL A 50 -26.76 -30.96 -13.69
CA VAL A 50 -25.89 -30.44 -12.61
C VAL A 50 -25.55 -31.55 -11.61
N THR A 51 -26.53 -32.38 -11.25
CA THR A 51 -26.31 -33.51 -10.34
C THR A 51 -25.31 -34.52 -10.91
N PHE A 52 -25.40 -34.80 -12.21
CA PHE A 52 -24.47 -35.66 -12.92
C PHE A 52 -23.06 -35.06 -12.98
N LEU A 53 -22.93 -33.76 -13.31
CA LEU A 53 -21.65 -33.06 -13.37
C LEU A 53 -20.93 -33.03 -12.01
N VAL A 54 -21.66 -32.89 -10.90
CA VAL A 54 -21.07 -33.03 -9.55
C VAL A 54 -20.52 -34.43 -9.32
N SER A 55 -21.16 -35.47 -9.87
CA SER A 55 -20.66 -36.85 -9.79
C SER A 55 -19.38 -37.05 -10.62
N VAL A 56 -19.29 -36.39 -11.78
CA VAL A 56 -18.08 -36.35 -12.61
C VAL A 56 -16.96 -35.59 -11.89
N GLN A 57 -17.27 -34.42 -11.33
CA GLN A 57 -16.37 -33.59 -10.52
C GLN A 57 -15.75 -34.39 -9.36
N GLU A 58 -16.57 -35.10 -8.57
CA GLU A 58 -16.10 -35.92 -7.46
C GLU A 58 -15.18 -37.08 -7.91
N THR A 59 -15.51 -37.70 -9.06
CA THR A 59 -14.69 -38.76 -9.63
C THR A 59 -13.35 -38.24 -10.14
N ALA A 60 -13.37 -37.08 -10.81
CA ALA A 60 -12.18 -36.38 -11.28
C ALA A 60 -11.25 -36.00 -10.13
N LEU A 61 -11.80 -35.50 -9.02
CA LEU A 61 -11.02 -35.18 -7.84
C LEU A 61 -10.30 -36.41 -7.26
N ARG A 62 -11.00 -37.54 -7.14
CA ARG A 62 -10.39 -38.80 -6.65
C ARG A 62 -9.32 -39.35 -7.60
N THR A 63 -9.41 -39.04 -8.89
CA THR A 63 -8.57 -39.60 -9.94
C THR A 63 -7.33 -38.74 -10.22
N PHE A 64 -7.48 -37.42 -10.33
CA PHE A 64 -6.40 -36.51 -10.68
C PHE A 64 -5.66 -35.90 -9.47
N GLY A 65 -6.23 -36.02 -8.27
CA GLY A 65 -5.69 -35.38 -7.07
C GLY A 65 -5.99 -33.88 -7.00
N GLU A 66 -5.38 -33.21 -6.04
CA GLU A 66 -5.74 -31.83 -5.66
C GLU A 66 -4.97 -30.75 -6.41
N GLU A 67 -3.78 -31.07 -6.91
CA GLU A 67 -2.94 -30.10 -7.59
C GLU A 67 -3.62 -29.62 -8.89
N ASN A 68 -4.12 -28.38 -8.86
CA ASN A 68 -4.80 -27.69 -9.97
C ASN A 68 -6.24 -28.17 -10.29
N PHE A 69 -6.95 -28.76 -9.32
CA PHE A 69 -8.38 -29.06 -9.48
C PHE A 69 -9.26 -27.82 -9.25
N ASP A 70 -9.99 -27.39 -10.29
CA ASP A 70 -11.04 -26.36 -10.17
C ASP A 70 -12.44 -27.02 -10.23
N PRO A 71 -13.21 -27.05 -9.11
CA PRO A 71 -14.54 -27.62 -9.10
C PRO A 71 -15.50 -26.93 -10.09
N LYS A 72 -15.36 -25.61 -10.29
CA LYS A 72 -16.25 -24.84 -11.15
C LYS A 72 -16.13 -25.29 -12.61
N ARG A 73 -14.90 -25.54 -13.09
CA ARG A 73 -14.64 -26.05 -14.44
C ARG A 73 -15.48 -27.29 -14.78
N TYR A 74 -15.64 -28.22 -13.84
CA TYR A 74 -16.39 -29.46 -14.09
C TYR A 74 -17.91 -29.26 -14.15
N VAL A 75 -18.46 -28.35 -13.34
CA VAL A 75 -19.91 -28.03 -13.39
C VAL A 75 -20.27 -27.06 -14.51
N ASP A 76 -19.26 -26.51 -15.19
CA ASP A 76 -19.39 -25.70 -16.41
C ASP A 76 -19.20 -26.53 -17.71
N LEU A 77 -18.90 -27.84 -17.61
CA LEU A 77 -18.80 -28.70 -18.79
C LEU A 77 -20.15 -28.86 -19.50
N SER A 78 -20.11 -28.85 -20.83
CA SER A 78 -21.28 -29.00 -21.69
C SER A 78 -21.27 -30.36 -22.37
N LEU A 79 -22.44 -30.99 -22.51
CA LEU A 79 -22.54 -32.31 -23.10
C LEU A 79 -22.53 -32.25 -24.63
N LYS A 80 -21.70 -33.08 -25.27
CA LYS A 80 -21.73 -33.30 -26.73
C LYS A 80 -22.95 -34.09 -27.22
N SER A 81 -23.64 -34.77 -26.30
CA SER A 81 -24.78 -35.64 -26.62
C SER A 81 -25.71 -35.86 -25.43
N ASN A 82 -26.81 -36.59 -25.63
CA ASN A 82 -27.84 -36.81 -24.62
C ASN A 82 -27.29 -37.31 -23.26
N LEU A 83 -27.73 -36.66 -22.18
CA LEU A 83 -27.36 -36.97 -20.78
C LEU A 83 -27.46 -38.45 -20.43
N SER A 84 -28.53 -39.15 -20.83
CA SER A 84 -28.73 -40.56 -20.49
C SER A 84 -27.65 -41.46 -21.10
N LYS A 85 -27.20 -41.15 -22.32
CA LYS A 85 -26.12 -41.89 -23.00
C LYS A 85 -24.79 -41.64 -22.29
N THR A 86 -24.49 -40.38 -21.98
CA THR A 86 -23.25 -39.99 -21.30
C THR A 86 -23.19 -40.58 -19.88
N GLN A 87 -24.31 -40.59 -19.15
CA GLN A 87 -24.38 -41.17 -17.81
C GLN A 87 -24.16 -42.69 -17.83
N LYS A 88 -24.77 -43.41 -18.79
CA LYS A 88 -24.50 -44.84 -18.97
C LYS A 88 -23.03 -45.14 -19.28
N ALA A 89 -22.39 -44.30 -20.09
CA ALA A 89 -20.97 -44.43 -20.40
C ALA A 89 -20.09 -44.16 -19.16
N PHE A 90 -20.44 -43.17 -18.34
CA PHE A 90 -19.77 -42.87 -17.08
C PHE A 90 -19.89 -44.00 -16.05
N ASP A 91 -21.10 -44.55 -15.90
CA ASP A 91 -21.38 -45.65 -14.97
C ASP A 91 -20.64 -46.94 -15.37
N GLY A 92 -20.36 -47.11 -16.66
CA GLY A 92 -19.60 -48.22 -17.23
C GLY A 92 -18.07 -48.10 -17.20
N LEU A 93 -17.52 -47.00 -16.67
CA LEU A 93 -16.06 -46.84 -16.56
C LEU A 93 -15.44 -47.89 -15.62
N PRO A 94 -14.29 -48.50 -16.00
CA PRO A 94 -13.60 -49.45 -15.13
C PRO A 94 -13.20 -48.81 -13.79
N ARG A 95 -13.54 -49.46 -12.68
CA ARG A 95 -13.21 -49.00 -11.32
C ARG A 95 -12.39 -50.07 -10.60
N SER A 96 -11.28 -49.68 -9.98
CA SER A 96 -10.38 -50.57 -9.23
C SER A 96 -10.15 -50.09 -7.79
N GLY A 97 -9.91 -51.01 -6.86
CA GLY A 97 -9.62 -50.74 -5.44
C GLY A 97 -10.86 -50.54 -4.56
N GLU A 98 -10.67 -50.52 -3.23
CA GLU A 98 -11.76 -50.37 -2.23
C GLU A 98 -12.52 -49.03 -2.35
N ASN A 99 -11.91 -48.02 -2.96
CA ASN A 99 -12.50 -46.68 -3.12
C ASN A 99 -13.18 -46.45 -4.50
N GLY A 100 -13.19 -47.47 -5.38
CA GLY A 100 -13.85 -47.39 -6.69
C GLY A 100 -13.24 -46.34 -7.64
N THR A 101 -11.92 -46.19 -7.65
CA THR A 101 -11.21 -45.18 -8.47
C THR A 101 -11.16 -45.57 -9.94
N VAL A 102 -11.43 -44.60 -10.83
CA VAL A 102 -11.28 -44.73 -12.29
C VAL A 102 -9.83 -44.40 -12.66
N SER A 103 -9.29 -45.01 -13.71
CA SER A 103 -7.94 -44.67 -14.18
C SER A 103 -7.90 -43.25 -14.78
N VAL A 104 -6.75 -42.58 -14.67
CA VAL A 104 -6.53 -41.24 -15.25
C VAL A 104 -6.80 -41.22 -16.75
N GLU A 105 -6.39 -42.28 -17.45
CA GLU A 105 -6.54 -42.38 -18.90
C GLU A 105 -8.02 -42.55 -19.29
N ASP A 106 -8.73 -43.47 -18.64
CA ASP A 106 -10.15 -43.73 -18.93
C ASP A 106 -11.00 -42.48 -18.68
N LEU A 107 -10.73 -41.74 -17.59
CA LEU A 107 -11.48 -40.53 -17.28
C LEU A 107 -11.18 -39.38 -18.26
N LYS A 108 -9.92 -39.22 -18.69
CA LYS A 108 -9.55 -38.23 -19.73
C LYS A 108 -10.22 -38.54 -21.06
N VAL A 109 -10.18 -39.80 -21.49
CA VAL A 109 -10.85 -40.26 -22.71
C VAL A 109 -12.35 -40.03 -22.62
N PHE A 110 -12.97 -40.34 -21.47
CA PHE A 110 -14.38 -40.10 -21.24
C PHE A 110 -14.73 -38.61 -21.35
N ILE A 111 -14.01 -37.74 -20.64
CA ILE A 111 -14.26 -36.29 -20.68
C ILE A 111 -14.14 -35.76 -22.11
N ALA A 112 -13.04 -36.09 -22.81
CA ALA A 112 -12.80 -35.65 -24.18
C ALA A 112 -13.86 -36.16 -25.17
N THR A 113 -14.41 -37.36 -24.94
CA THR A 113 -15.41 -37.98 -25.83
C THR A 113 -16.80 -37.36 -25.67
N TYR A 114 -17.21 -37.05 -24.43
CA TYR A 114 -18.60 -36.73 -24.11
C TYR A 114 -18.86 -35.27 -23.75
N PHE A 115 -17.82 -34.46 -23.50
CA PHE A 115 -17.97 -33.06 -23.14
C PHE A 115 -17.19 -32.13 -24.08
N ASP A 116 -17.75 -30.95 -24.28
CA ASP A 116 -17.04 -29.77 -24.77
C ASP A 116 -16.35 -29.07 -23.58
N ASP A 117 -15.36 -28.23 -23.86
CA ASP A 117 -14.59 -27.59 -22.81
C ASP A 117 -15.40 -26.48 -22.12
N ALA A 118 -15.14 -26.26 -20.84
CA ALA A 118 -15.81 -25.21 -20.07
C ALA A 118 -15.51 -23.83 -20.69
N GLY A 119 -16.56 -23.11 -21.10
CA GLY A 119 -16.46 -21.80 -21.74
C GLY A 119 -17.01 -21.75 -23.17
N ASP A 120 -17.19 -22.89 -23.83
CA ASP A 120 -17.72 -22.98 -25.21
C ASP A 120 -19.21 -22.53 -25.32
N ASP A 121 -19.87 -22.34 -24.18
CA ASP A 121 -21.22 -21.78 -24.06
C ASP A 121 -21.30 -20.28 -24.40
N LEU A 122 -20.16 -19.59 -24.39
CA LEU A 122 -20.06 -18.16 -24.65
C LEU A 122 -19.15 -17.92 -25.86
N VAL A 123 -19.69 -17.27 -26.87
CA VAL A 123 -18.93 -16.82 -28.04
C VAL A 123 -18.56 -15.36 -27.89
N TYR A 124 -17.43 -15.00 -28.49
CA TYR A 124 -17.00 -13.62 -28.61
C TYR A 124 -18.07 -12.76 -29.31
N TYR A 125 -18.27 -11.54 -28.81
CA TYR A 125 -19.16 -10.55 -29.41
C TYR A 125 -18.41 -9.22 -29.50
N ASP A 126 -18.46 -8.58 -30.66
CA ASP A 126 -17.91 -7.23 -30.87
C ASP A 126 -19.04 -6.21 -30.69
N PRO A 127 -19.03 -5.37 -29.64
CA PRO A 127 -20.13 -4.44 -29.38
C PRO A 127 -20.25 -3.36 -30.45
N GLU A 128 -21.47 -3.18 -30.96
CA GLU A 128 -21.76 -2.20 -32.02
C GLU A 128 -21.54 -0.74 -31.57
N ASP A 129 -21.68 -0.47 -30.27
CA ASP A 129 -21.52 0.85 -29.67
C ASP A 129 -20.13 1.07 -29.03
N PHE A 130 -19.16 0.18 -29.30
CA PHE A 130 -17.77 0.36 -28.89
C PHE A 130 -17.04 1.30 -29.87
N PHE A 131 -16.50 2.40 -29.36
CA PHE A 131 -15.68 3.34 -30.12
C PHE A 131 -14.29 3.43 -29.49
N PRO A 132 -13.18 3.19 -30.24
CA PRO A 132 -11.84 3.18 -29.69
C PRO A 132 -11.45 4.44 -28.89
N GLU A 133 -11.96 5.60 -29.30
CA GLU A 133 -11.81 6.86 -28.56
C GLU A 133 -13.18 7.31 -28.01
N PRO A 134 -13.57 6.88 -26.78
CA PRO A 134 -14.88 7.19 -26.24
C PRO A 134 -14.99 8.66 -25.83
N GLU A 135 -16.03 9.35 -26.25
CA GLU A 135 -16.25 10.77 -25.92
C GLU A 135 -16.67 11.04 -24.46
N GLY A 136 -16.90 10.01 -23.65
CA GLY A 136 -17.36 10.16 -22.27
C GLY A 136 -16.24 10.59 -21.32
N PHE A 137 -15.49 9.63 -20.79
CA PHE A 137 -14.38 9.94 -19.86
C PHE A 137 -13.15 10.57 -20.55
N LEU A 138 -12.85 10.16 -21.78
CA LEU A 138 -11.55 10.42 -22.41
C LEU A 138 -11.22 11.92 -22.56
N PRO A 139 -12.16 12.83 -22.89
CA PRO A 139 -11.87 14.27 -22.96
C PRO A 139 -11.42 14.87 -21.63
N LYS A 140 -11.77 14.26 -20.49
CA LYS A 140 -11.40 14.73 -19.15
C LYS A 140 -10.04 14.19 -18.67
N VAL A 141 -9.47 13.24 -19.40
CA VAL A 141 -8.13 12.67 -19.14
C VAL A 141 -7.10 13.35 -20.02
N LYS A 142 -6.38 14.32 -19.45
CA LYS A 142 -5.40 15.16 -20.13
C LYS A 142 -3.98 14.61 -20.06
N ASN A 143 -3.63 13.93 -18.97
CA ASN A 143 -2.30 13.31 -18.85
C ASN A 143 -2.13 12.18 -19.89
N PRO A 144 -1.08 12.23 -20.74
CA PRO A 144 -0.90 11.26 -21.83
C PRO A 144 -0.75 9.80 -21.38
N GLU A 145 -0.10 9.58 -20.24
CA GLU A 145 0.15 8.23 -19.70
C GLU A 145 -1.15 7.60 -19.21
N VAL A 146 -1.93 8.35 -18.42
CA VAL A 146 -3.27 7.92 -17.97
C VAL A 146 -4.20 7.73 -19.14
N ARG A 147 -4.14 8.63 -20.11
CA ARG A 147 -4.98 8.58 -21.31
C ARG A 147 -4.73 7.28 -22.09
N SER A 148 -3.45 6.93 -22.31
CA SER A 148 -3.09 5.67 -22.99
C SER A 148 -3.59 4.45 -22.22
N TRP A 149 -3.36 4.40 -20.91
CA TRP A 149 -3.81 3.27 -20.10
C TRP A 149 -5.34 3.18 -20.00
N ALA A 150 -6.04 4.32 -19.88
CA ALA A 150 -7.49 4.33 -19.84
C ALA A 150 -8.11 3.82 -21.16
N LEU A 151 -7.45 4.05 -22.30
CA LEU A 151 -7.82 3.44 -23.58
C LEU A 151 -7.58 1.93 -23.59
N GLU A 152 -6.49 1.44 -22.99
CA GLU A 152 -6.23 0.00 -22.82
C GLU A 152 -7.31 -0.65 -21.94
N VAL A 153 -7.69 -0.02 -20.82
CA VAL A 153 -8.77 -0.49 -19.94
C VAL A 153 -10.11 -0.46 -20.65
N HIS A 154 -10.42 0.61 -21.39
CA HIS A 154 -11.63 0.71 -22.20
C HIS A 154 -11.70 -0.40 -23.27
N ALA A 155 -10.59 -0.70 -23.95
CA ALA A 155 -10.51 -1.77 -24.94
C ALA A 155 -10.80 -3.17 -24.36
N LEU A 156 -10.66 -3.36 -23.04
CA LEU A 156 -11.06 -4.61 -22.39
C LEU A 156 -12.57 -4.87 -22.50
N TRP A 157 -13.43 -3.87 -22.71
CA TRP A 157 -14.86 -4.13 -22.92
C TRP A 157 -15.10 -5.07 -24.08
N LYS A 158 -14.44 -4.83 -25.21
CA LYS A 158 -14.47 -5.72 -26.38
C LYS A 158 -14.02 -7.14 -26.04
N ASN A 159 -13.01 -7.29 -25.19
CA ASN A 159 -12.51 -8.60 -24.74
C ASN A 159 -13.43 -9.29 -23.74
N LEU A 160 -14.28 -8.56 -23.03
CA LEU A 160 -15.23 -9.08 -22.03
C LEU A 160 -16.63 -9.31 -22.60
N SER A 161 -16.94 -8.74 -23.77
CA SER A 161 -18.22 -8.91 -24.44
C SER A 161 -18.39 -10.33 -25.00
N ARG A 162 -19.49 -10.97 -24.60
CA ARG A 162 -19.86 -12.33 -24.98
C ARG A 162 -21.31 -12.38 -25.39
N LYS A 163 -21.63 -13.39 -26.19
CA LYS A 163 -22.99 -13.81 -26.49
C LYS A 163 -23.12 -15.29 -26.16
N VAL A 164 -24.29 -15.70 -25.68
CA VAL A 164 -24.60 -17.13 -25.53
C VAL A 164 -24.55 -17.81 -26.90
N SER A 165 -23.87 -18.96 -26.98
CA SER A 165 -23.69 -19.69 -28.23
C SER A 165 -25.01 -20.25 -28.76
N ASP A 166 -25.11 -20.45 -30.08
CA ASP A 166 -26.31 -21.02 -30.70
C ASP A 166 -26.60 -22.44 -30.15
N GLY A 167 -25.57 -23.20 -29.75
CA GLY A 167 -25.74 -24.51 -29.10
C GLY A 167 -26.53 -24.44 -27.79
N VAL A 168 -26.28 -23.44 -26.95
CA VAL A 168 -27.07 -23.23 -25.71
C VAL A 168 -28.51 -22.81 -26.05
N LEU A 169 -28.71 -22.00 -27.09
CA LEU A 169 -30.04 -21.55 -27.50
C LEU A 169 -30.88 -22.69 -28.14
N GLU A 170 -30.24 -23.61 -28.85
CA GLU A 170 -30.89 -24.73 -29.55
C GLU A 170 -31.05 -25.99 -28.68
N HIS A 171 -30.12 -26.23 -27.76
CA HIS A 171 -30.00 -27.47 -26.97
C HIS A 171 -29.74 -27.21 -25.47
N SER A 172 -30.45 -26.27 -24.85
CA SER A 172 -30.21 -25.84 -23.47
C SER A 172 -30.20 -26.97 -22.42
N GLU A 173 -30.79 -28.13 -22.69
CA GLU A 173 -30.73 -29.31 -21.82
C GLU A 173 -29.34 -29.94 -21.69
N LEU A 174 -28.42 -29.63 -22.61
CA LEU A 174 -27.04 -30.13 -22.63
C LEU A 174 -26.05 -29.21 -21.89
N HIS A 175 -26.49 -28.00 -21.52
CA HIS A 175 -25.64 -26.96 -20.99
C HIS A 175 -26.08 -26.56 -19.58
N THR A 176 -25.14 -26.16 -18.74
CA THR A 176 -25.48 -25.46 -17.49
C THR A 176 -25.65 -23.97 -17.69
N MET A 177 -25.12 -23.37 -18.76
CA MET A 177 -25.38 -21.98 -19.13
C MET A 177 -26.86 -21.81 -19.50
N LEU A 178 -27.48 -20.77 -18.96
CA LEU A 178 -28.87 -20.44 -19.26
C LEU A 178 -28.94 -19.58 -20.53
N PRO A 179 -29.97 -19.77 -21.37
CA PRO A 179 -30.14 -18.96 -22.56
C PRO A 179 -30.38 -17.49 -22.18
N LEU A 180 -29.71 -16.57 -22.87
CA LEU A 180 -29.89 -15.13 -22.71
C LEU A 180 -30.27 -14.48 -24.05
N PRO A 181 -31.20 -13.52 -24.06
CA PRO A 181 -31.67 -12.89 -25.30
C PRO A 181 -30.61 -12.01 -25.96
N GLU A 182 -29.78 -11.31 -25.18
CA GLU A 182 -28.84 -10.32 -25.68
C GLU A 182 -27.38 -10.68 -25.37
N ALA A 183 -26.45 -10.12 -26.16
CA ALA A 183 -25.04 -10.13 -25.81
C ALA A 183 -24.77 -9.24 -24.58
N CYS A 184 -23.72 -9.52 -23.83
CA CYS A 184 -23.39 -8.78 -22.61
C CYS A 184 -21.89 -8.77 -22.31
N CYS A 185 -21.44 -7.80 -21.52
CA CYS A 185 -20.08 -7.82 -20.94
C CYS A 185 -20.05 -8.71 -19.69
N CYS A 186 -19.18 -9.71 -19.70
CA CYS A 186 -18.93 -10.57 -18.54
C CYS A 186 -17.94 -9.93 -17.57
N ALA A 187 -17.94 -10.40 -16.31
CA ALA A 187 -16.94 -10.01 -15.31
C ALA A 187 -15.52 -10.42 -15.71
N TRP A 188 -15.40 -11.65 -16.21
CA TRP A 188 -14.23 -12.24 -16.87
C TRP A 188 -14.75 -13.33 -17.84
N SER A 189 -13.85 -13.98 -18.61
CA SER A 189 -14.08 -14.98 -19.67
C SER A 189 -15.20 -16.05 -19.52
N SER A 190 -15.90 -16.20 -18.39
CA SER A 190 -16.95 -17.20 -18.18
C SER A 190 -18.03 -16.86 -17.13
N VAL A 191 -18.00 -15.67 -16.50
CA VAL A 191 -18.84 -15.37 -15.32
C VAL A 191 -19.79 -14.19 -15.56
N LEU A 192 -21.09 -14.46 -15.43
CA LEU A 192 -22.20 -13.51 -15.51
C LEU A 192 -22.81 -13.28 -14.13
N GLU A 193 -22.04 -12.78 -13.16
CA GLU A 193 -22.51 -12.53 -11.80
C GLU A 193 -23.08 -11.11 -11.62
N ARG A 194 -24.27 -11.01 -11.02
CA ARG A 194 -25.11 -9.79 -10.96
C ARG A 194 -24.45 -8.60 -10.24
N PHE A 195 -23.82 -8.81 -9.08
CA PHE A 195 -23.24 -7.73 -8.28
C PHE A 195 -22.09 -7.05 -9.02
N ILE A 196 -21.31 -7.85 -9.75
CA ILE A 196 -20.26 -7.36 -10.65
C ILE A 196 -20.84 -6.52 -11.77
N ILE A 197 -21.96 -6.98 -12.34
CA ILE A 197 -22.65 -6.33 -13.46
C ILE A 197 -23.24 -4.96 -13.07
N GLY A 198 -23.74 -4.80 -11.85
CA GLY A 198 -24.29 -3.51 -11.42
C GLY A 198 -23.27 -2.38 -11.37
N ILE A 199 -22.04 -2.70 -10.98
CA ILE A 199 -20.97 -1.71 -10.87
C ILE A 199 -20.27 -1.49 -12.21
N LEU A 200 -20.15 -2.51 -13.06
CA LEU A 200 -19.50 -2.36 -14.36
C LEU A 200 -20.30 -1.46 -15.33
N ILE A 201 -21.62 -1.37 -15.18
CA ILE A 201 -22.46 -0.47 -16.00
C ILE A 201 -21.98 0.97 -15.94
N GLY A 202 -21.51 1.46 -14.77
CA GLY A 202 -20.95 2.81 -14.65
C GLY A 202 -19.83 3.07 -15.67
N GLY A 203 -18.92 2.10 -15.86
CA GLY A 203 -17.84 2.23 -16.84
C GLY A 203 -18.28 2.09 -18.30
N LEU A 204 -19.33 1.31 -18.58
CA LEU A 204 -19.95 1.27 -19.91
C LEU A 204 -20.59 2.62 -20.24
N LEU A 205 -21.31 3.22 -19.27
CA LEU A 205 -21.91 4.56 -19.43
C LEU A 205 -20.84 5.64 -19.59
N ALA A 206 -19.75 5.59 -18.81
CA ALA A 206 -18.58 6.45 -18.96
C ALA A 206 -17.89 6.28 -20.32
N SER A 207 -18.03 5.10 -20.94
CA SER A 207 -17.56 4.79 -22.30
C SER A 207 -18.59 5.09 -23.39
N LYS A 208 -19.78 5.61 -23.04
CA LYS A 208 -20.94 5.81 -23.93
C LYS A 208 -21.47 4.53 -24.62
N MET A 209 -21.20 3.36 -24.05
CA MET A 209 -21.70 2.06 -24.53
C MET A 209 -23.12 1.79 -23.98
N TYR A 210 -24.08 2.64 -24.37
CA TYR A 210 -25.45 2.62 -23.84
C TYR A 210 -26.25 1.39 -24.28
N GLU A 211 -26.07 0.92 -25.51
CA GLU A 211 -26.78 -0.24 -26.03
C GLU A 211 -26.25 -1.53 -25.39
N THR A 212 -24.94 -1.62 -25.17
CA THR A 212 -24.34 -2.71 -24.38
C THR A 212 -24.87 -2.72 -22.94
N ALA A 213 -25.01 -1.56 -22.30
CA ALA A 213 -25.60 -1.46 -20.96
C ALA A 213 -27.09 -1.86 -20.93
N LYS A 214 -27.87 -1.46 -21.95
CA LYS A 214 -29.28 -1.87 -22.11
C LYS A 214 -29.44 -3.36 -22.35
N ALA A 215 -28.54 -3.97 -23.12
CA ALA A 215 -28.52 -5.40 -23.39
C ALA A 215 -28.33 -6.21 -22.10
N ILE A 216 -27.40 -5.77 -21.24
CA ILE A 216 -27.20 -6.33 -19.91
C ILE A 216 -28.49 -6.27 -19.07
N VAL A 217 -29.10 -5.10 -18.95
CA VAL A 217 -30.33 -4.93 -18.17
C VAL A 217 -31.49 -5.75 -18.76
N THR A 218 -31.56 -5.88 -20.09
CA THR A 218 -32.52 -6.75 -20.76
C THR A 218 -32.34 -8.21 -20.37
N ASN A 219 -31.11 -8.71 -20.26
CA ASN A 219 -30.83 -10.07 -19.78
C ASN A 219 -31.26 -10.25 -18.31
N LEU A 220 -31.07 -9.25 -17.46
CA LEU A 220 -31.52 -9.31 -16.06
C LEU A 220 -33.05 -9.23 -15.94
N ILE A 221 -33.72 -8.41 -16.74
CA ILE A 221 -35.18 -8.39 -16.85
C ILE A 221 -35.69 -9.76 -17.32
N PHE A 222 -34.99 -10.40 -18.26
CA PHE A 222 -35.31 -11.77 -18.68
C PHE A 222 -35.17 -12.77 -17.53
N HIS A 223 -34.16 -12.64 -16.67
CA HIS A 223 -34.08 -13.47 -15.45
C HIS A 223 -35.29 -13.27 -14.55
N VAL A 224 -35.69 -12.03 -14.28
CA VAL A 224 -36.86 -11.79 -13.41
C VAL A 224 -38.14 -12.37 -14.03
N ASN A 225 -38.40 -12.10 -15.30
CA ASN A 225 -39.58 -12.60 -15.99
C ASN A 225 -39.61 -14.15 -16.09
N THR A 226 -38.44 -14.78 -16.08
CA THR A 226 -38.32 -16.24 -16.20
C THR A 226 -38.33 -16.91 -14.84
N TYR A 227 -37.61 -16.39 -13.85
CA TYR A 227 -37.32 -17.05 -12.57
C TYR A 227 -37.97 -16.37 -11.35
N GLY A 228 -38.55 -15.18 -11.52
CA GLY A 228 -39.16 -14.34 -10.47
C GLY A 228 -38.17 -13.38 -9.80
N TYR A 229 -36.89 -13.48 -10.09
CA TYR A 229 -35.83 -12.64 -9.53
C TYR A 229 -34.57 -12.74 -10.39
N VAL A 230 -33.63 -11.81 -10.23
CA VAL A 230 -32.34 -11.92 -10.90
C VAL A 230 -31.47 -12.95 -10.20
N LEU A 231 -30.98 -13.93 -10.96
CA LEU A 231 -30.09 -14.99 -10.44
C LEU A 231 -28.71 -14.47 -10.06
N ASN A 232 -28.01 -15.17 -9.16
CA ASN A 232 -26.60 -14.92 -8.83
C ASN A 232 -25.74 -14.83 -10.10
N GLY A 233 -25.90 -15.81 -11.00
CA GLY A 233 -25.42 -15.72 -12.37
C GLY A 233 -26.15 -16.63 -13.34
N GLY A 234 -25.81 -16.52 -14.63
CA GLY A 234 -26.50 -17.20 -15.75
C GLY A 234 -26.29 -18.71 -15.86
N ARG A 235 -26.18 -19.45 -14.75
CA ARG A 235 -26.00 -20.91 -14.73
C ARG A 235 -27.12 -21.61 -13.98
N ALA A 236 -27.49 -22.81 -14.41
CA ALA A 236 -28.56 -23.61 -13.83
C ALA A 236 -28.37 -23.90 -12.33
N TYR A 237 -27.13 -24.00 -11.85
CA TYR A 237 -26.83 -24.21 -10.43
C TYR A 237 -26.92 -22.93 -9.57
N TYR A 238 -27.20 -21.77 -10.18
CA TYR A 238 -27.50 -20.51 -9.50
C TYR A 238 -28.99 -20.19 -9.38
N THR A 239 -29.90 -21.01 -9.95
CA THR A 239 -31.37 -20.77 -9.91
C THR A 239 -32.00 -20.91 -8.53
N ASN A 240 -31.20 -21.06 -7.48
CA ASN A 240 -31.63 -21.18 -6.08
C ASN A 240 -31.34 -19.93 -5.24
N ARG A 241 -30.68 -18.93 -5.82
CA ARG A 241 -30.26 -17.73 -5.09
C ARG A 241 -30.05 -16.52 -6.01
N SER A 242 -30.16 -15.34 -5.45
CA SER A 242 -29.93 -14.06 -6.11
C SER A 242 -28.52 -13.51 -5.84
N GLN A 243 -28.37 -12.19 -5.96
CA GLN A 243 -27.25 -11.35 -5.53
C GLN A 243 -27.77 -9.95 -5.17
N PRO A 244 -26.97 -9.05 -4.54
CA PRO A 244 -27.40 -7.69 -4.19
C PRO A 244 -28.25 -6.99 -5.26
N PRO A 245 -29.43 -6.47 -4.91
CA PRO A 245 -30.42 -6.07 -5.91
C PRO A 245 -30.18 -4.70 -6.53
N LEU A 246 -29.34 -4.67 -7.56
CA LEU A 246 -28.93 -3.44 -8.24
C LEU A 246 -29.67 -3.18 -9.57
N LEU A 247 -30.63 -4.01 -9.99
CA LEU A 247 -31.28 -3.88 -11.31
C LEU A 247 -31.98 -2.52 -11.50
N SER A 248 -32.68 -2.02 -10.48
CA SER A 248 -33.36 -0.72 -10.55
C SER A 248 -32.37 0.42 -10.77
N ALA A 249 -31.25 0.39 -10.05
CA ALA A 249 -30.21 1.42 -10.13
C ALA A 249 -29.52 1.40 -11.50
N MET A 250 -29.31 0.22 -12.09
CA MET A 250 -28.80 0.10 -13.46
C MET A 250 -29.76 0.73 -14.48
N VAL A 251 -31.06 0.43 -14.39
CA VAL A 251 -32.10 1.04 -15.25
C VAL A 251 -32.11 2.56 -15.07
N TYR A 252 -31.98 3.02 -13.81
CA TYR A 252 -32.03 4.43 -13.44
C TYR A 252 -30.86 5.21 -14.06
N GLU A 253 -29.64 4.68 -13.95
CA GLU A 253 -28.45 5.29 -14.51
C GLU A 253 -28.48 5.32 -16.05
N ILE A 254 -28.96 4.25 -16.71
CA ILE A 254 -29.14 4.25 -18.16
C ILE A 254 -30.20 5.29 -18.57
N TYR A 255 -31.33 5.34 -17.87
CA TYR A 255 -32.40 6.30 -18.15
C TYR A 255 -31.93 7.74 -17.99
N ASN A 256 -31.16 8.06 -16.95
CA ASN A 256 -30.64 9.41 -16.74
C ASN A 256 -29.71 9.88 -17.86
N ARG A 257 -29.03 8.96 -18.56
CA ARG A 257 -28.14 9.28 -19.68
C ARG A 257 -28.85 9.29 -21.04
N THR A 258 -29.89 8.48 -21.22
CA THR A 258 -30.50 8.20 -22.53
C THR A 258 -31.93 8.71 -22.67
N CYS A 259 -32.61 8.99 -21.55
CA CYS A 259 -34.04 9.25 -21.47
C CYS A 259 -34.90 8.16 -22.14
N ASP A 260 -34.43 6.91 -22.15
CA ASP A 260 -35.12 5.78 -22.78
C ASP A 260 -36.34 5.34 -21.95
N VAL A 261 -37.48 5.97 -22.23
CA VAL A 261 -38.76 5.65 -21.59
C VAL A 261 -39.23 4.22 -21.90
N GLU A 262 -38.80 3.64 -23.03
CA GLU A 262 -39.22 2.29 -23.41
C GLU A 262 -38.48 1.22 -22.58
N LEU A 263 -37.20 1.45 -22.27
CA LEU A 263 -36.50 0.66 -21.27
C LEU A 263 -37.24 0.69 -19.92
N VAL A 264 -37.66 1.88 -19.46
CA VAL A 264 -38.40 2.04 -18.21
C VAL A 264 -39.72 1.28 -18.23
N ARG A 265 -40.48 1.36 -19.33
CA ARG A 265 -41.75 0.63 -19.51
C ARG A 265 -41.54 -0.87 -19.47
N LYS A 266 -40.46 -1.39 -20.05
CA LYS A 266 -40.08 -2.81 -20.01
C LYS A 266 -39.59 -3.24 -18.62
N ALA A 267 -38.86 -2.37 -17.91
CA ALA A 267 -38.25 -2.68 -16.63
C ALA A 267 -39.25 -2.66 -15.46
N LEU A 268 -40.19 -1.70 -15.42
CA LEU A 268 -41.06 -1.49 -14.26
C LEU A 268 -41.80 -2.77 -13.81
N PRO A 269 -42.43 -3.57 -14.69
CA PRO A 269 -43.09 -4.81 -14.27
C PRO A 269 -42.12 -5.81 -13.62
N ALA A 270 -40.93 -5.97 -14.18
CA ALA A 270 -39.90 -6.84 -13.61
C ALA A 270 -39.38 -6.32 -12.26
N LEU A 271 -39.21 -5.00 -12.10
CA LEU A 271 -38.79 -4.42 -10.83
C LEU A 271 -39.84 -4.63 -9.73
N LEU A 272 -41.13 -4.59 -10.06
CA LEU A 272 -42.21 -4.92 -9.12
C LEU A 272 -42.17 -6.40 -8.68
N GLU A 273 -41.90 -7.31 -9.62
CA GLU A 273 -41.77 -8.75 -9.33
C GLU A 273 -40.53 -9.04 -8.48
N GLU A 274 -39.40 -8.40 -8.78
CA GLU A 274 -38.19 -8.54 -7.98
C GLU A 274 -38.34 -7.92 -6.57
N HIS A 275 -38.99 -6.76 -6.44
CA HIS A 275 -39.30 -6.18 -5.13
C HIS A 275 -40.16 -7.13 -4.29
N ALA A 276 -41.15 -7.79 -4.92
CA ALA A 276 -41.98 -8.79 -4.25
C ALA A 276 -41.18 -10.01 -3.77
N PHE A 277 -40.15 -10.43 -4.54
CA PHE A 277 -39.22 -11.48 -4.10
C PHE A 277 -38.47 -11.08 -2.83
N TRP A 278 -37.83 -9.90 -2.79
CA TRP A 278 -37.06 -9.44 -1.62
C TRP A 278 -37.93 -9.09 -0.39
N ASN A 279 -39.23 -8.91 -0.59
CA ASN A 279 -40.23 -8.70 0.46
C ASN A 279 -41.12 -9.93 0.71
N SER A 280 -40.72 -11.10 0.20
CA SER A 280 -41.40 -12.37 0.46
C SER A 280 -41.13 -12.88 1.88
N GLU A 281 -41.94 -13.82 2.34
CA GLU A 281 -41.87 -14.38 3.69
C GLU A 281 -40.53 -15.06 4.05
N ILE A 282 -39.73 -15.47 3.07
CA ILE A 282 -38.41 -16.09 3.31
C ILE A 282 -37.31 -15.06 3.56
N HIS A 283 -37.48 -13.82 3.08
CA HIS A 283 -36.50 -12.74 3.26
C HIS A 283 -36.92 -11.76 4.35
N LYS A 284 -38.23 -11.58 4.55
CA LYS A 284 -38.80 -10.57 5.44
C LYS A 284 -38.64 -10.97 6.90
N VAL A 285 -38.19 -10.01 7.71
CA VAL A 285 -38.07 -10.11 9.16
C VAL A 285 -38.80 -8.93 9.80
N THR A 286 -39.65 -9.22 10.79
CA THR A 286 -40.32 -8.19 11.59
C THR A 286 -39.52 -7.93 12.86
N ILE A 287 -39.13 -6.69 13.08
CA ILE A 287 -38.38 -6.25 14.25
C ILE A 287 -39.12 -5.11 14.95
N GLN A 288 -39.23 -5.22 16.27
CA GLN A 288 -39.73 -4.18 17.13
C GLN A 288 -38.55 -3.35 17.63
N ASP A 289 -38.51 -2.07 17.28
CA ASP A 289 -37.43 -1.17 17.68
C ASP A 289 -37.47 -0.82 19.18
N ALA A 290 -36.48 -0.06 19.65
CA ALA A 290 -36.36 0.34 21.04
C ALA A 290 -37.55 1.18 21.55
N GLN A 291 -38.30 1.82 20.64
CA GLN A 291 -39.47 2.64 20.92
C GLN A 291 -40.78 1.82 20.87
N GLY A 292 -40.68 0.52 20.56
CA GLY A 292 -41.82 -0.38 20.49
C GLY A 292 -42.52 -0.40 19.13
N SER A 293 -42.01 0.31 18.12
CA SER A 293 -42.59 0.34 16.77
C SER A 293 -42.13 -0.88 15.98
N GLN A 294 -43.07 -1.54 15.30
CA GLN A 294 -42.75 -2.67 14.44
C GLN A 294 -42.37 -2.20 13.04
N SER A 295 -41.24 -2.69 12.56
CA SER A 295 -40.69 -2.42 11.24
C SER A 295 -40.37 -3.73 10.51
N GLN A 296 -40.36 -3.67 9.18
CA GLN A 296 -40.01 -4.81 8.33
C GLN A 296 -38.69 -4.53 7.62
N LEU A 297 -37.78 -5.48 7.70
CA LEU A 297 -36.48 -5.47 7.02
C LEU A 297 -36.28 -6.80 6.29
N SER A 298 -35.29 -6.87 5.41
CA SER A 298 -34.97 -8.08 4.65
C SER A 298 -33.60 -8.65 5.02
N ALA A 299 -33.46 -9.97 4.98
CA ALA A 299 -32.22 -10.72 5.07
C ALA A 299 -31.98 -11.53 3.77
N TYR A 300 -30.73 -11.86 3.45
CA TYR A 300 -30.50 -12.83 2.36
C TYR A 300 -30.81 -14.24 2.84
N TYR A 301 -31.31 -15.05 1.91
CA TYR A 301 -31.75 -16.40 2.16
C TYR A 301 -31.71 -17.20 0.85
N ALA A 302 -30.71 -18.08 0.72
CA ALA A 302 -30.64 -18.99 -0.42
C ALA A 302 -31.60 -20.17 -0.24
N MET A 303 -32.34 -20.50 -1.30
CA MET A 303 -33.23 -21.67 -1.36
C MET A 303 -32.45 -22.97 -1.64
N TRP A 304 -31.35 -23.18 -0.91
CA TRP A 304 -30.37 -24.25 -1.14
C TRP A 304 -29.82 -24.79 0.18
N ASN A 305 -29.94 -26.08 0.45
CA ASN A 305 -29.47 -26.72 1.70
C ASN A 305 -28.54 -27.91 1.45
N LYS A 306 -27.85 -27.89 0.32
CA LYS A 306 -26.89 -28.92 -0.12
C LYS A 306 -25.54 -28.25 -0.41
N PRO A 307 -24.44 -29.00 -0.52
CA PRO A 307 -23.18 -28.43 -1.00
C PRO A 307 -23.39 -27.67 -2.31
N ARG A 308 -22.83 -26.47 -2.44
CA ARG A 308 -22.94 -25.69 -3.68
C ARG A 308 -22.22 -26.43 -4.81
N PRO A 309 -22.83 -26.66 -5.98
CA PRO A 309 -22.19 -27.46 -7.05
C PRO A 309 -20.79 -26.98 -7.45
N GLU A 310 -20.60 -25.66 -7.53
CA GLU A 310 -19.33 -25.01 -7.88
C GLU A 310 -18.27 -25.07 -6.76
N SER A 311 -18.64 -25.51 -5.54
CA SER A 311 -17.75 -25.59 -4.37
C SER A 311 -17.99 -26.84 -3.51
N SER A 312 -18.62 -27.88 -4.10
CA SER A 312 -19.27 -28.99 -3.39
C SER A 312 -18.33 -29.70 -2.41
N ARG A 313 -17.10 -29.98 -2.84
CA ARG A 313 -16.08 -30.63 -2.02
C ARG A 313 -15.80 -29.85 -0.73
N ARG A 314 -15.51 -28.55 -0.84
CA ARG A 314 -15.14 -27.74 0.33
C ARG A 314 -16.31 -27.52 1.27
N ASP A 315 -17.49 -27.31 0.72
CA ASP A 315 -18.70 -27.21 1.54
C ASP A 315 -18.87 -28.51 2.36
N LYS A 316 -18.71 -29.70 1.74
CA LYS A 316 -18.75 -31.00 2.44
C LYS A 316 -17.64 -31.17 3.47
N GLU A 317 -16.42 -30.71 3.18
CA GLU A 317 -15.27 -30.78 4.07
C GLU A 317 -15.49 -29.94 5.34
N TYR A 318 -15.98 -28.71 5.21
CA TYR A 318 -16.35 -27.92 6.39
C TYR A 318 -17.53 -28.51 7.14
N ALA A 319 -18.52 -29.05 6.41
CA ALA A 319 -19.68 -29.66 6.98
C ALA A 319 -19.38 -31.00 7.69
N SER A 320 -18.23 -31.63 7.46
CA SER A 320 -17.87 -32.91 8.10
C SER A 320 -17.66 -32.77 9.61
N LYS A 321 -17.50 -31.53 10.11
CA LYS A 321 -17.44 -31.23 11.55
C LYS A 321 -18.78 -31.43 12.26
N PHE A 322 -19.88 -31.30 11.54
CA PHE A 322 -21.21 -31.55 12.09
C PHE A 322 -21.51 -33.05 12.05
N LEU A 323 -22.04 -33.58 13.13
CA LEU A 323 -22.45 -34.98 13.20
C LEU A 323 -23.87 -35.15 12.65
N ASP A 324 -24.73 -34.17 12.91
CA ASP A 324 -26.13 -34.20 12.50
C ASP A 324 -26.35 -33.73 11.05
N ASN A 325 -27.31 -34.35 10.37
CA ASN A 325 -27.62 -34.00 8.98
C ASN A 325 -28.38 -32.67 8.87
N SER A 326 -29.20 -32.30 9.87
CA SER A 326 -29.88 -31.01 9.88
C SER A 326 -28.88 -29.87 10.05
N GLU A 327 -27.89 -30.03 10.93
CA GLU A 327 -26.79 -29.06 11.09
C GLU A 327 -26.00 -28.88 9.79
N LYS A 328 -25.71 -29.96 9.06
CA LYS A 328 -25.06 -29.88 7.73
C LYS A 328 -25.92 -29.12 6.73
N GLN A 329 -27.22 -29.42 6.68
CA GLN A 329 -28.16 -28.74 5.77
C GLN A 329 -28.27 -27.26 6.08
N GLN A 330 -28.31 -26.88 7.36
CA GLN A 330 -28.27 -25.49 7.79
C GLN A 330 -26.97 -24.83 7.33
N PHE A 331 -25.81 -25.42 7.64
CA PHE A 331 -24.52 -24.88 7.22
C PHE A 331 -24.41 -24.67 5.71
N TYR A 332 -24.92 -25.62 4.90
CA TYR A 332 -24.96 -25.49 3.45
C TYR A 332 -25.82 -24.31 2.98
N ARG A 333 -26.91 -24.03 3.69
CA ARG A 333 -27.76 -22.87 3.44
C ARG A 333 -27.04 -21.58 3.79
N GLU A 334 -26.38 -21.52 4.94
CA GLU A 334 -25.60 -20.35 5.36
C GLU A 334 -24.50 -19.98 4.34
N VAL A 335 -23.75 -20.96 3.81
CA VAL A 335 -22.73 -20.68 2.79
C VAL A 335 -23.32 -20.29 1.43
N ALA A 336 -24.51 -20.78 1.08
CA ALA A 336 -25.22 -20.37 -0.13
C ALA A 336 -25.81 -18.96 0.00
N SER A 337 -26.35 -18.59 1.17
CA SER A 337 -26.82 -17.25 1.49
C SER A 337 -25.66 -16.25 1.55
N ALA A 338 -24.48 -16.67 2.02
CA ALA A 338 -23.27 -15.85 1.92
C ALA A 338 -22.89 -15.54 0.46
N ALA A 339 -23.01 -16.51 -0.45
CA ALA A 339 -22.83 -16.26 -1.88
C ALA A 339 -23.94 -15.37 -2.48
N GLU A 340 -25.17 -15.47 -1.98
CA GLU A 340 -26.27 -14.55 -2.32
C GLU A 340 -25.97 -13.11 -1.88
N SER A 341 -25.20 -12.91 -0.81
CA SER A 341 -24.81 -11.56 -0.39
C SER A 341 -23.75 -10.89 -1.27
N GLY A 342 -23.05 -11.68 -2.10
CA GLY A 342 -21.85 -11.24 -2.81
C GLY A 342 -20.59 -11.16 -1.95
N TRP A 343 -20.67 -11.39 -0.64
CA TRP A 343 -19.54 -11.37 0.31
C TRP A 343 -19.13 -12.77 0.78
N ASP A 344 -18.86 -13.69 -0.15
CA ASP A 344 -18.42 -15.07 0.13
C ASP A 344 -16.88 -15.18 0.05
N PHE A 345 -16.13 -15.12 1.15
CA PHE A 345 -16.57 -15.05 2.53
C PHE A 345 -15.92 -13.89 3.27
N SER A 346 -16.53 -13.54 4.40
CA SER A 346 -16.13 -12.46 5.29
C SER A 346 -16.43 -12.85 6.74
N THR A 347 -15.60 -12.39 7.66
CA THR A 347 -15.86 -12.43 9.10
C THR A 347 -17.13 -11.68 9.52
N ARG A 348 -17.65 -10.80 8.65
CA ARG A 348 -18.97 -10.14 8.79
C ARG A 348 -20.09 -11.12 9.14
N TRP A 349 -20.02 -12.34 8.61
CA TRP A 349 -21.07 -13.35 8.73
C TRP A 349 -20.82 -14.38 9.83
N MET A 350 -19.75 -14.25 10.61
CA MET A 350 -19.30 -15.30 11.53
C MET A 350 -19.60 -14.95 12.99
N ARG A 351 -19.95 -15.95 13.82
CA ARG A 351 -20.00 -15.76 15.28
C ARG A 351 -18.61 -15.70 15.89
N ASN A 352 -17.70 -16.53 15.38
CA ASN A 352 -16.31 -16.59 15.76
C ASN A 352 -15.46 -16.34 14.51
N THR A 353 -14.74 -15.22 14.48
CA THR A 353 -13.99 -14.76 13.31
C THR A 353 -12.83 -15.68 12.91
N SER A 354 -12.40 -16.57 13.80
CA SER A 354 -11.38 -17.59 13.53
C SER A 354 -11.96 -18.93 13.06
N GLU A 355 -13.28 -19.08 13.01
CA GLU A 355 -13.95 -20.35 12.74
C GLU A 355 -15.02 -20.22 11.63
N PHE A 356 -14.66 -20.68 10.42
CA PHE A 356 -15.55 -20.66 9.25
C PHE A 356 -16.89 -21.39 9.46
N SER A 357 -16.90 -22.48 10.24
CA SER A 357 -18.12 -23.23 10.59
C SER A 357 -19.12 -22.44 11.43
N SER A 358 -18.73 -21.27 11.96
CA SER A 358 -19.58 -20.39 12.78
C SER A 358 -20.36 -19.34 11.96
N ILE A 359 -20.43 -19.51 10.63
CA ILE A 359 -21.21 -18.65 9.73
C ILE A 359 -22.71 -18.71 10.07
N VAL A 360 -23.36 -17.55 10.15
CA VAL A 360 -24.75 -17.38 10.63
C VAL A 360 -25.48 -16.29 9.84
N TYR A 361 -25.46 -16.44 8.53
CA TYR A 361 -26.07 -15.54 7.57
C TYR A 361 -27.56 -15.28 7.87
N GLU A 362 -28.34 -16.33 8.12
CA GLU A 362 -29.79 -16.24 8.35
C GLU A 362 -30.18 -15.53 9.65
N SER A 363 -29.20 -15.27 10.52
CA SER A 363 -29.38 -14.52 11.76
C SER A 363 -28.84 -13.10 11.66
N ILE A 364 -28.56 -12.56 10.47
CA ILE A 364 -28.05 -11.20 10.29
C ILE A 364 -28.97 -10.41 9.36
N LEU A 365 -29.41 -9.24 9.84
CA LEU A 365 -30.03 -8.20 9.02
C LEU A 365 -28.93 -7.29 8.48
N PRO A 366 -28.59 -7.37 7.19
CA PRO A 366 -27.51 -6.59 6.62
C PRO A 366 -28.00 -5.18 6.28
N VAL A 367 -27.21 -4.17 6.65
CA VAL A 367 -27.55 -2.77 6.33
C VAL A 367 -27.58 -2.54 4.81
N ASP A 368 -26.63 -3.11 4.08
CA ASP A 368 -26.47 -2.93 2.64
C ASP A 368 -27.64 -3.49 1.84
N LEU A 369 -28.13 -4.70 2.16
CA LEU A 369 -29.33 -5.25 1.51
C LEU A 369 -30.53 -4.31 1.62
N ASN A 370 -30.78 -3.81 2.83
CA ASN A 370 -31.93 -2.95 3.09
C ASN A 370 -31.79 -1.58 2.41
N VAL A 371 -30.57 -1.08 2.26
CA VAL A 371 -30.27 0.11 1.44
C VAL A 371 -30.54 -0.17 -0.05
N TYR A 372 -30.15 -1.33 -0.58
CA TYR A 372 -30.41 -1.68 -1.98
C TYR A 372 -31.92 -1.78 -2.27
N ILE A 373 -32.70 -2.37 -1.36
CA ILE A 373 -34.16 -2.44 -1.50
C ILE A 373 -34.79 -1.05 -1.35
N LEU A 374 -34.28 -0.19 -0.45
CA LEU A 374 -34.71 1.20 -0.35
C LEU A 374 -34.46 1.96 -1.66
N LYS A 375 -33.27 1.81 -2.26
CA LYS A 375 -32.97 2.37 -3.59
C LYS A 375 -33.95 1.86 -4.64
N MET A 376 -34.26 0.56 -4.64
CA MET A 376 -35.23 -0.04 -5.55
C MET A 376 -36.63 0.57 -5.37
N GLU A 377 -37.07 0.80 -4.14
CA GLU A 377 -38.36 1.43 -3.87
C GLU A 377 -38.42 2.87 -4.41
N GLN A 378 -37.35 3.65 -4.20
CA GLN A 378 -37.23 5.00 -4.77
C GLN A 378 -37.23 4.99 -6.30
N ASP A 379 -36.51 4.05 -6.92
CA ASP A 379 -36.42 3.92 -8.37
C ASP A 379 -37.75 3.49 -8.98
N ILE A 380 -38.46 2.54 -8.38
CA ILE A 380 -39.79 2.13 -8.81
C ILE A 380 -40.75 3.31 -8.73
N ALA A 381 -40.72 4.10 -7.65
CA ALA A 381 -41.53 5.30 -7.53
C ALA A 381 -41.22 6.31 -8.64
N PHE A 382 -39.93 6.53 -8.92
CA PHE A 382 -39.47 7.41 -10.00
C PHE A 382 -39.96 6.94 -11.38
N PHE A 383 -39.78 5.65 -11.71
CA PHE A 383 -40.24 5.08 -12.98
C PHE A 383 -41.75 5.07 -13.12
N ALA A 384 -42.48 4.79 -12.04
CA ALA A 384 -43.92 4.89 -12.01
C ALA A 384 -44.38 6.32 -12.31
N ASN A 385 -43.70 7.34 -11.78
CA ASN A 385 -43.96 8.73 -12.11
C ASN A 385 -43.68 9.04 -13.59
N VAL A 386 -42.54 8.58 -14.14
CA VAL A 386 -42.19 8.74 -15.56
C VAL A 386 -43.28 8.17 -16.49
N LEU A 387 -43.91 7.06 -16.11
CA LEU A 387 -44.98 6.41 -16.87
C LEU A 387 -46.40 6.91 -16.51
N GLY A 388 -46.54 7.83 -15.55
CA GLY A 388 -47.84 8.34 -15.09
C GLY A 388 -48.64 7.37 -14.20
N HIS A 389 -48.00 6.33 -13.64
CA HIS A 389 -48.61 5.35 -12.75
C HIS A 389 -48.68 5.86 -11.30
N LYS A 390 -49.57 6.84 -11.05
CA LYS A 390 -49.65 7.59 -9.78
C LYS A 390 -49.81 6.70 -8.53
N SER A 391 -50.70 5.69 -8.57
CA SER A 391 -50.93 4.82 -7.41
C SER A 391 -49.70 3.97 -7.05
N THR A 392 -48.97 3.47 -8.05
CA THR A 392 -47.72 2.75 -7.83
C THR A 392 -46.65 3.68 -7.25
N MET A 393 -46.53 4.90 -7.78
CA MET A 393 -45.60 5.91 -7.26
C MET A 393 -45.87 6.19 -5.78
N GLU A 394 -47.11 6.51 -5.40
CA GLU A 394 -47.48 6.83 -4.01
C GLU A 394 -47.20 5.65 -3.06
N SER A 395 -47.59 4.43 -3.46
CA SER A 395 -47.36 3.23 -2.65
C SER A 395 -45.88 2.93 -2.41
N PHE A 396 -45.02 3.15 -3.42
CA PHE A 396 -43.59 2.90 -3.29
C PHE A 396 -42.84 4.02 -2.56
N LEU A 397 -43.35 5.27 -2.60
CA LEU A 397 -42.86 6.33 -1.72
C LEU A 397 -43.16 6.03 -0.25
N GLU A 398 -44.36 5.51 0.05
CA GLU A 398 -44.72 5.07 1.39
C GLU A 398 -43.83 3.89 1.86
N ALA A 399 -43.60 2.90 1.00
CA ALA A 399 -42.71 1.78 1.30
C ALA A 399 -41.26 2.24 1.56
N ALA A 400 -40.73 3.13 0.71
CA ALA A 400 -39.40 3.70 0.87
C ALA A 400 -39.26 4.47 2.19
N GLU A 401 -40.25 5.28 2.55
CA GLU A 401 -40.24 6.01 3.82
C GLU A 401 -40.31 5.07 5.03
N ALA A 402 -41.15 4.03 4.98
CA ALA A 402 -41.21 3.01 6.02
C ALA A 402 -39.86 2.29 6.20
N ARG A 403 -39.19 1.92 5.10
CA ARG A 403 -37.88 1.25 5.15
C ARG A 403 -36.77 2.18 5.61
N LYS A 404 -36.77 3.46 5.21
CA LYS A 404 -35.84 4.48 5.71
C LYS A 404 -35.95 4.61 7.23
N ASN A 405 -37.17 4.66 7.76
CA ASN A 405 -37.41 4.72 9.20
C ASN A 405 -36.92 3.46 9.92
N ALA A 406 -37.14 2.28 9.33
CA ALA A 406 -36.61 1.02 9.84
C ALA A 406 -35.07 0.98 9.86
N ILE A 407 -34.41 1.44 8.79
CA ILE A 407 -32.93 1.52 8.72
C ILE A 407 -32.39 2.44 9.82
N ASN A 408 -33.05 3.59 10.03
CA ASN A 408 -32.65 4.54 11.07
C ASN A 408 -32.88 4.02 12.49
N SER A 409 -33.92 3.23 12.75
CA SER A 409 -34.16 2.72 14.11
C SER A 409 -33.33 1.47 14.44
N VAL A 410 -33.04 0.62 13.45
CA VAL A 410 -32.40 -0.68 13.67
C VAL A 410 -30.89 -0.64 13.49
N PHE A 411 -30.41 0.01 12.43
CA PHE A 411 -29.00 -0.06 12.03
C PHE A 411 -28.18 1.16 12.49
N TRP A 412 -28.79 2.34 12.61
CA TRP A 412 -28.04 3.53 13.05
C TRP A 412 -27.50 3.34 14.48
N ASN A 413 -26.21 3.62 14.64
CA ASN A 413 -25.58 3.68 15.95
C ASN A 413 -25.11 5.12 16.21
N ASP A 414 -25.74 5.80 17.15
CA ASP A 414 -25.51 7.22 17.37
C ASP A 414 -24.13 7.52 17.99
N GLU A 415 -23.60 6.60 18.80
CA GLU A 415 -22.28 6.70 19.45
C GLU A 415 -21.16 6.57 18.41
N MET A 416 -21.24 5.57 17.54
CA MET A 416 -20.25 5.35 16.49
C MET A 416 -20.45 6.27 15.27
N GLY A 417 -21.65 6.82 15.08
CA GLY A 417 -21.98 7.67 13.93
C GLY A 417 -21.97 6.96 12.59
N GLN A 418 -22.37 5.69 12.57
CA GLN A 418 -22.41 4.82 11.39
C GLN A 418 -23.54 3.79 11.53
N TRP A 419 -23.86 3.09 10.45
CA TRP A 419 -24.86 2.02 10.47
C TRP A 419 -24.20 0.66 10.67
N LEU A 420 -24.76 -0.20 11.53
CA LEU A 420 -24.23 -1.52 11.85
C LEU A 420 -25.22 -2.60 11.46
N ASP A 421 -24.72 -3.75 10.98
CA ASP A 421 -25.57 -4.92 10.80
C ASP A 421 -26.16 -5.37 12.14
N TYR A 422 -27.39 -5.86 12.12
CA TYR A 422 -28.09 -6.31 13.32
C TYR A 422 -28.20 -7.83 13.35
N ARG A 423 -27.82 -8.46 14.48
CA ARG A 423 -27.92 -9.91 14.67
C ARG A 423 -29.21 -10.30 15.38
N LEU A 424 -29.93 -11.29 14.87
CA LEU A 424 -31.15 -11.82 15.47
C LEU A 424 -30.82 -12.69 16.70
N ALA A 425 -31.61 -12.56 17.76
CA ALA A 425 -31.35 -13.22 19.04
C ALA A 425 -31.86 -14.68 19.06
N ASN A 426 -33.00 -14.96 18.43
CA ASN A 426 -33.66 -16.27 18.52
C ASN A 426 -33.27 -17.27 17.41
N GLY A 427 -32.19 -17.02 16.66
CA GLY A 427 -31.69 -17.93 15.62
C GLY A 427 -32.15 -17.57 14.20
N PRO A 428 -32.13 -18.52 13.23
CA PRO A 428 -32.51 -18.25 11.84
C PRO A 428 -33.96 -17.76 11.77
N ILE A 429 -34.26 -16.88 10.81
CA ILE A 429 -35.54 -16.16 10.58
C ILE A 429 -36.75 -16.88 11.20
N CYS A 430 -37.04 -16.55 12.47
CA CYS A 430 -38.19 -17.06 13.19
C CYS A 430 -39.40 -16.15 12.89
N LYS A 431 -40.59 -16.74 12.80
CA LYS A 431 -41.85 -16.02 12.45
C LYS A 431 -42.36 -15.08 13.56
N GLU A 432 -41.67 -15.02 14.69
CA GLU A 432 -42.05 -14.17 15.82
C GLU A 432 -41.33 -12.82 15.73
N SER A 433 -41.99 -11.76 16.19
CA SER A 433 -41.42 -10.40 16.19
C SER A 433 -40.17 -10.35 17.06
N GLU A 434 -39.02 -10.05 16.46
CA GLU A 434 -37.76 -9.88 17.19
C GLU A 434 -37.76 -8.54 17.92
N THR A 435 -37.28 -8.52 19.17
CA THR A 435 -37.13 -7.26 19.93
C THR A 435 -35.72 -6.74 19.76
N TRP A 436 -35.59 -5.49 19.33
CA TRP A 436 -34.29 -4.85 19.13
C TRP A 436 -33.52 -4.71 20.45
N GLN A 437 -32.23 -5.05 20.42
CA GLN A 437 -31.30 -4.83 21.53
C GLN A 437 -29.97 -4.28 21.02
N ALA A 438 -29.48 -3.19 21.63
CA ALA A 438 -28.24 -2.53 21.22
C ALA A 438 -27.03 -3.49 21.17
N CYS A 439 -26.94 -4.45 22.10
CA CYS A 439 -25.86 -5.42 22.17
C CYS A 439 -25.78 -6.39 20.98
N ASN A 440 -26.82 -6.46 20.15
CA ASN A 440 -26.88 -7.32 18.97
C ASN A 440 -26.35 -6.65 17.70
N GLN A 441 -26.04 -5.36 17.72
CA GLN A 441 -25.36 -4.69 16.61
C GLN A 441 -23.90 -5.14 16.51
N ASN A 442 -23.43 -5.45 15.29
CA ASN A 442 -22.04 -5.82 15.04
C ASN A 442 -21.12 -4.60 15.18
N GLN A 443 -20.29 -4.56 16.23
CA GLN A 443 -19.44 -3.41 16.55
C GLN A 443 -18.14 -3.34 15.71
N ASN A 444 -17.86 -4.34 14.86
CA ASN A 444 -16.68 -4.30 13.99
C ASN A 444 -16.93 -3.39 12.78
N ALA A 445 -15.89 -2.69 12.34
CA ALA A 445 -15.97 -1.81 11.18
C ALA A 445 -15.89 -2.60 9.85
N TYR A 446 -16.92 -2.44 9.02
CA TYR A 446 -16.98 -2.93 7.65
C TYR A 446 -17.35 -1.78 6.70
N ALA A 447 -16.86 -1.83 5.46
CA ALA A 447 -17.20 -0.82 4.46
C ALA A 447 -18.73 -0.73 4.20
N SER A 448 -19.46 -1.84 4.37
CA SER A 448 -20.92 -1.88 4.26
C SER A 448 -21.63 -0.92 5.22
N ASN A 449 -21.01 -0.57 6.35
CA ASN A 449 -21.55 0.38 7.34
C ASN A 449 -21.75 1.79 6.76
N PHE A 450 -21.10 2.10 5.64
CA PHE A 450 -21.11 3.41 4.99
C PHE A 450 -21.87 3.44 3.67
N ILE A 451 -22.31 2.28 3.16
CA ILE A 451 -23.12 2.16 1.93
C ILE A 451 -24.43 2.96 1.98
N PRO A 452 -25.12 3.16 3.13
CA PRO A 452 -26.29 4.04 3.18
C PRO A 452 -26.06 5.43 2.55
N LEU A 453 -24.85 6.00 2.60
CA LEU A 453 -24.58 7.29 1.95
C LEU A 453 -24.78 7.28 0.42
N TRP A 454 -24.78 6.12 -0.22
CA TRP A 454 -24.98 6.00 -1.66
C TRP A 454 -26.34 6.55 -2.15
N ILE A 455 -27.36 6.56 -1.27
CA ILE A 455 -28.72 7.03 -1.60
C ILE A 455 -28.99 8.45 -1.11
N ASP A 456 -29.77 9.18 -1.91
CA ASP A 456 -30.08 10.61 -1.70
C ASP A 456 -30.68 10.92 -0.34
N LEU A 457 -31.53 10.02 0.18
CA LEU A 457 -32.17 10.18 1.49
C LEU A 457 -31.19 10.33 2.66
N PHE A 458 -29.96 9.85 2.51
CA PHE A 458 -28.93 9.93 3.54
C PHE A 458 -27.84 10.95 3.19
N HIS A 459 -27.42 11.09 1.93
CA HIS A 459 -26.38 12.07 1.58
C HIS A 459 -26.89 13.51 1.47
N SER A 460 -28.19 13.75 1.32
CA SER A 460 -28.76 15.10 1.31
C SER A 460 -28.83 15.76 2.70
N ASP A 461 -28.64 15.01 3.79
CA ASP A 461 -28.53 15.56 5.15
C ASP A 461 -27.07 15.87 5.50
N ALA A 462 -26.69 17.14 5.38
CA ALA A 462 -25.33 17.60 5.64
C ALA A 462 -24.81 17.24 7.06
N ALA A 463 -25.66 17.33 8.09
CA ALA A 463 -25.25 17.06 9.46
C ALA A 463 -24.99 15.57 9.67
N LEU A 464 -25.82 14.71 9.05
CA LEU A 464 -25.60 13.28 9.00
C LEU A 464 -24.30 12.95 8.28
N VAL A 465 -24.07 13.53 7.09
CA VAL A 465 -22.85 13.27 6.30
C VAL A 465 -21.59 13.70 7.07
N GLU A 466 -21.59 14.84 7.76
CA GLU A 466 -20.46 15.25 8.61
C GLU A 466 -20.20 14.27 9.76
N LYS A 467 -21.25 13.70 10.35
CA LYS A 467 -21.12 12.69 11.41
C LYS A 467 -20.56 11.38 10.85
N VAL A 468 -21.09 10.91 9.71
CA VAL A 468 -20.63 9.70 9.04
C VAL A 468 -19.21 9.85 8.50
N MET A 469 -18.84 11.01 7.96
CA MET A 469 -17.48 11.29 7.47
C MET A 469 -16.46 11.21 8.60
N ARG A 470 -16.78 11.76 9.79
CA ARG A 470 -15.93 11.63 10.98
C ARG A 470 -15.78 10.17 11.42
N SER A 471 -16.90 9.43 11.46
CA SER A 471 -16.89 8.00 11.77
C SER A 471 -16.03 7.23 10.78
N PHE A 472 -16.26 7.42 9.48
CA PHE A 472 -15.54 6.78 8.38
C PHE A 472 -14.03 7.06 8.44
N HIS A 473 -13.62 8.30 8.68
CA HIS A 473 -12.22 8.64 8.85
C HIS A 473 -11.61 7.95 10.08
N SER A 474 -12.33 7.87 11.20
CA SER A 474 -11.86 7.23 12.43
C SER A 474 -11.93 5.69 12.40
N SER A 475 -12.69 5.12 11.47
CA SER A 475 -12.96 3.68 11.36
C SER A 475 -11.71 2.86 11.05
N GLY A 476 -10.67 3.48 10.47
CA GLY A 476 -9.46 2.83 9.99
C GLY A 476 -9.58 2.21 8.59
N LEU A 477 -10.75 2.24 7.95
CA LEU A 477 -10.98 1.57 6.65
C LEU A 477 -10.26 2.28 5.48
N VAL A 478 -9.90 3.56 5.59
CA VAL A 478 -9.24 4.29 4.50
C VAL A 478 -7.73 4.08 4.53
N HIS A 479 -7.19 3.43 3.50
CA HIS A 479 -5.77 3.13 3.35
C HIS A 479 -5.15 3.78 2.10
N SER A 480 -3.88 3.50 1.84
CA SER A 480 -3.11 4.11 0.75
C SER A 480 -3.61 3.76 -0.65
N ALA A 481 -4.26 2.60 -0.82
CA ALA A 481 -4.76 2.14 -2.11
C ALA A 481 -6.30 2.05 -2.19
N GLY A 482 -7.02 2.65 -1.24
CA GLY A 482 -8.49 2.70 -1.23
C GLY A 482 -9.08 2.33 0.13
N ILE A 483 -10.33 1.90 0.12
CA ILE A 483 -11.14 1.51 1.27
C ILE A 483 -11.01 0.00 1.50
N ALA A 484 -10.54 -0.40 2.67
CA ALA A 484 -10.54 -1.79 3.13
C ALA A 484 -11.97 -2.32 3.29
N THR A 485 -12.16 -3.60 3.06
CA THR A 485 -13.46 -4.26 3.25
C THR A 485 -13.86 -4.35 4.72
N SER A 486 -12.89 -4.69 5.56
CA SER A 486 -12.95 -4.77 7.02
C SER A 486 -11.57 -4.47 7.59
N LEU A 487 -11.41 -4.52 8.92
CA LEU A 487 -10.12 -4.44 9.60
C LEU A 487 -9.58 -5.78 10.10
N ILE A 488 -10.27 -6.88 9.80
CA ILE A 488 -9.93 -8.21 10.32
C ILE A 488 -9.17 -8.98 9.24
N ASN A 489 -7.90 -9.31 9.49
CA ASN A 489 -7.10 -10.12 8.58
C ASN A 489 -7.38 -11.61 8.79
N SER A 490 -8.49 -12.09 8.24
CA SER A 490 -8.97 -13.47 8.42
C SER A 490 -8.43 -14.46 7.40
N GLY A 491 -7.82 -13.98 6.31
CA GLY A 491 -7.50 -14.78 5.13
C GLY A 491 -8.69 -15.03 4.19
N HIS A 492 -9.90 -14.59 4.56
CA HIS A 492 -11.04 -14.56 3.64
C HIS A 492 -10.94 -13.37 2.68
N GLN A 493 -11.59 -13.48 1.53
CA GLN A 493 -11.41 -12.50 0.45
C GLN A 493 -12.18 -11.19 0.67
N TRP A 494 -13.32 -11.22 1.37
CA TRP A 494 -14.10 -10.02 1.73
C TRP A 494 -13.73 -9.54 3.14
N ASP A 495 -12.43 -9.41 3.38
CA ASP A 495 -11.83 -8.99 4.64
C ASP A 495 -10.48 -8.29 4.41
N PHE A 496 -9.89 -7.72 5.45
CA PHE A 496 -8.56 -7.11 5.37
C PHE A 496 -7.51 -8.11 4.87
N PRO A 497 -6.56 -7.73 3.99
CA PRO A 497 -6.27 -6.38 3.50
C PRO A 497 -6.98 -5.99 2.19
N ASN A 498 -7.99 -6.73 1.76
CA ASN A 498 -8.58 -6.53 0.44
C ASN A 498 -9.51 -5.31 0.41
N GLY A 499 -9.46 -4.58 -0.70
CA GLY A 499 -10.43 -3.59 -1.13
C GLY A 499 -11.05 -4.00 -2.45
N TRP A 500 -12.35 -3.75 -2.59
CA TRP A 500 -13.14 -4.15 -3.75
C TRP A 500 -13.76 -2.95 -4.43
N ALA A 501 -13.74 -2.92 -5.76
CA ALA A 501 -14.22 -1.81 -6.58
C ALA A 501 -15.65 -1.34 -6.21
N PRO A 502 -16.65 -2.22 -5.99
CA PRO A 502 -18.00 -1.82 -5.59
C PRO A 502 -18.05 -0.94 -4.34
N LEU A 503 -17.24 -1.29 -3.33
CA LEU A 503 -17.21 -0.59 -2.05
C LEU A 503 -16.55 0.78 -2.18
N GLN A 504 -15.53 0.88 -3.05
CA GLN A 504 -14.95 2.18 -3.41
C GLN A 504 -16.00 3.07 -4.03
N HIS A 505 -16.68 2.54 -5.05
CA HIS A 505 -17.63 3.29 -5.86
C HIS A 505 -18.79 3.84 -5.04
N MET A 506 -19.53 2.97 -4.33
CA MET A 506 -20.74 3.38 -3.61
C MET A 506 -20.46 4.43 -2.53
N ILE A 507 -19.34 4.29 -1.79
CA ILE A 507 -18.98 5.22 -0.72
C ILE A 507 -18.47 6.55 -1.29
N VAL A 508 -17.61 6.52 -2.31
CA VAL A 508 -17.11 7.72 -3.00
C VAL A 508 -18.27 8.49 -3.62
N GLU A 509 -19.19 7.79 -4.30
CA GLU A 509 -20.37 8.39 -4.90
C GLU A 509 -21.28 9.04 -3.85
N GLY A 510 -21.51 8.38 -2.72
CA GLY A 510 -22.32 8.95 -1.63
C GLY A 510 -21.73 10.24 -1.06
N PHE A 511 -20.42 10.26 -0.80
CA PHE A 511 -19.75 11.49 -0.34
C PHE A 511 -19.75 12.60 -1.39
N LEU A 512 -19.50 12.25 -2.65
CA LEU A 512 -19.51 13.18 -3.76
C LEU A 512 -20.87 13.86 -3.95
N ARG A 513 -21.96 13.07 -3.93
CA ARG A 513 -23.33 13.55 -4.16
C ARG A 513 -23.91 14.32 -2.97
N SER A 514 -23.29 14.27 -1.79
CA SER A 514 -23.71 15.06 -0.61
C SER A 514 -23.64 16.58 -0.79
N GLY A 515 -22.86 17.06 -1.76
CA GLY A 515 -22.66 18.50 -1.99
C GLY A 515 -21.71 19.18 -0.99
N LEU A 516 -21.25 18.49 0.06
CA LEU A 516 -20.25 19.02 0.99
C LEU A 516 -18.86 19.03 0.36
N LYS A 517 -18.11 20.13 0.55
CA LYS A 517 -16.79 20.31 -0.06
C LYS A 517 -15.78 19.33 0.50
N GLU A 518 -15.82 19.12 1.81
CA GLU A 518 -14.96 18.21 2.55
C GLU A 518 -15.22 16.75 2.11
N ALA A 519 -16.50 16.38 1.97
CA ALA A 519 -16.89 15.07 1.48
C ALA A 519 -16.44 14.85 0.02
N ARG A 520 -16.61 15.85 -0.85
CA ARG A 520 -16.09 15.81 -2.23
C ARG A 520 -14.58 15.63 -2.27
N SER A 521 -13.83 16.35 -1.41
CA SER A 521 -12.38 16.22 -1.34
C SER A 521 -11.93 14.83 -0.88
N LEU A 522 -12.66 14.22 0.06
CA LEU A 522 -12.40 12.85 0.51
C LEU A 522 -12.72 11.82 -0.60
N ALA A 523 -13.85 12.01 -1.29
CA ALA A 523 -14.25 11.19 -2.43
C ALA A 523 -13.18 11.21 -3.54
N GLU A 524 -12.67 12.40 -3.88
CA GLU A 524 -11.61 12.59 -4.87
C GLU A 524 -10.29 11.93 -4.44
N ASP A 525 -9.87 12.08 -3.18
CA ASP A 525 -8.66 11.43 -2.65
C ASP A 525 -8.75 9.89 -2.76
N ILE A 526 -9.88 9.29 -2.38
CA ILE A 526 -10.10 7.85 -2.49
C ILE A 526 -10.12 7.40 -3.96
N ALA A 527 -10.79 8.15 -4.83
CA ALA A 527 -10.85 7.86 -6.27
C ALA A 527 -9.45 7.88 -6.89
N VAL A 528 -8.63 8.89 -6.57
CA VAL A 528 -7.24 9.00 -7.03
C VAL A 528 -6.39 7.83 -6.53
N ARG A 529 -6.51 7.42 -5.27
CA ARG A 529 -5.81 6.24 -4.73
C ARG A 529 -6.20 4.97 -5.45
N TRP A 530 -7.50 4.79 -5.71
CA TRP A 530 -8.00 3.61 -6.40
C TRP A 530 -7.55 3.56 -7.87
N ILE A 531 -7.59 4.69 -8.60
CA ILE A 531 -7.09 4.77 -9.97
C ILE A 531 -5.58 4.44 -10.00
N LYS A 532 -4.78 5.02 -9.10
CA LYS A 532 -3.33 4.75 -9.02
C LYS A 532 -3.03 3.29 -8.72
N THR A 533 -3.71 2.67 -7.75
CA THR A 533 -3.44 1.26 -7.42
C THR A 533 -3.76 0.33 -8.60
N ASN A 534 -4.86 0.60 -9.32
CA ASN A 534 -5.21 -0.15 -10.52
C ASN A 534 -4.18 0.06 -11.64
N TYR A 535 -3.72 1.31 -11.85
CA TYR A 535 -2.68 1.61 -12.83
C TYR A 535 -1.37 0.89 -12.55
N VAL A 536 -0.86 0.98 -11.32
CA VAL A 536 0.41 0.35 -10.93
C VAL A 536 0.28 -1.17 -11.01
N GLY A 537 -0.84 -1.74 -10.55
CA GLY A 537 -1.09 -3.18 -10.64
C GLY A 537 -1.17 -3.65 -12.09
N TYR A 538 -1.82 -2.88 -12.95
CA TYR A 538 -1.89 -3.15 -14.39
C TYR A 538 -0.50 -3.11 -15.04
N LYS A 539 0.30 -2.07 -14.78
CA LYS A 539 1.68 -1.98 -15.32
C LYS A 539 2.59 -3.11 -14.84
N LYS A 540 2.44 -3.54 -13.58
CA LYS A 540 3.24 -4.63 -12.99
C LYS A 540 2.88 -6.01 -13.57
N THR A 541 1.60 -6.26 -13.83
CA THR A 541 1.10 -7.62 -14.13
C THR A 541 0.59 -7.81 -15.55
N GLY A 542 0.39 -6.72 -16.30
CA GLY A 542 -0.25 -6.71 -17.61
C GLY A 542 -1.76 -6.88 -17.56
N ALA A 543 -2.41 -6.86 -16.38
CA ALA A 543 -3.84 -7.07 -16.26
C ALA A 543 -4.51 -6.33 -15.09
N MET A 544 -5.82 -6.11 -15.24
CA MET A 544 -6.69 -5.58 -14.18
C MET A 544 -7.09 -6.71 -13.23
N HIS A 545 -7.11 -6.46 -11.93
CA HIS A 545 -7.42 -7.49 -10.92
C HIS A 545 -8.82 -7.33 -10.35
N GLU A 546 -9.38 -8.44 -9.85
CA GLU A 546 -10.66 -8.48 -9.16
C GLU A 546 -10.70 -7.57 -7.92
N LYS A 547 -9.62 -7.61 -7.13
CA LYS A 547 -9.50 -6.97 -5.82
C LYS A 547 -8.06 -6.56 -5.60
N TYR A 548 -7.83 -5.57 -4.76
CA TYR A 548 -6.50 -5.02 -4.49
C TYR A 548 -6.18 -5.03 -3.00
N ASP A 549 -4.91 -5.19 -2.64
CA ASP A 549 -4.44 -5.01 -1.27
C ASP A 549 -4.40 -3.50 -0.98
N VAL A 550 -5.25 -3.02 -0.09
CA VAL A 550 -5.36 -1.58 0.16
C VAL A 550 -4.17 -1.02 0.94
N GLN A 551 -3.33 -1.88 1.55
CA GLN A 551 -2.11 -1.48 2.25
C GLN A 551 -0.98 -1.13 1.29
N LYS A 552 -1.01 -1.66 0.06
CA LYS A 552 0.11 -1.57 -0.89
C LYS A 552 -0.40 -1.21 -2.28
N CYS A 553 -0.07 0.01 -2.73
CA CYS A 553 -0.40 0.47 -4.07
C CYS A 553 0.16 -0.49 -5.13
N GLY A 554 -0.71 -0.97 -6.03
CA GLY A 554 -0.35 -1.85 -7.13
C GLY A 554 -0.33 -3.35 -6.81
N GLU A 555 -0.52 -3.76 -5.55
CA GLU A 555 -0.63 -5.17 -5.20
C GLU A 555 -2.09 -5.64 -5.33
N PHE A 556 -2.29 -6.79 -5.98
CA PHE A 556 -3.60 -7.42 -6.06
C PHE A 556 -3.92 -8.17 -4.76
N GLY A 557 -5.20 -8.22 -4.40
CA GLY A 557 -5.68 -8.87 -3.19
C GLY A 557 -5.71 -10.39 -3.31
N GLY A 558 -5.57 -11.06 -2.17
CA GLY A 558 -5.55 -12.53 -2.07
C GLY A 558 -6.75 -13.09 -1.30
N GLY A 559 -6.56 -14.27 -0.70
CA GLY A 559 -7.55 -14.89 0.17
C GLY A 559 -8.72 -15.54 -0.55
N GLY A 560 -9.54 -16.25 0.22
CA GLY A 560 -10.67 -17.01 -0.30
C GLY A 560 -10.27 -18.35 -0.93
N PHE A 561 -11.14 -18.86 -1.81
CA PHE A 561 -11.15 -20.26 -2.21
C PHE A 561 -10.57 -20.52 -3.62
N TYR A 562 -10.16 -19.51 -4.37
CA TYR A 562 -9.63 -19.72 -5.73
C TYR A 562 -8.49 -18.75 -6.05
N LYS A 563 -7.72 -19.07 -7.10
CA LYS A 563 -6.68 -18.18 -7.61
C LYS A 563 -7.34 -16.95 -8.23
N PRO A 564 -6.97 -15.71 -7.85
CA PRO A 564 -7.59 -14.52 -8.39
C PRO A 564 -7.55 -14.47 -9.93
N PRO A 565 -8.64 -14.08 -10.59
CA PRO A 565 -8.72 -13.87 -12.04
C PRO A 565 -7.98 -12.60 -12.50
N THR A 566 -7.91 -12.40 -13.82
CA THR A 566 -7.40 -11.17 -14.45
C THR A 566 -8.40 -10.59 -15.47
N GLY A 567 -8.32 -9.29 -15.75
CA GLY A 567 -9.15 -8.54 -16.72
C GLY A 567 -10.47 -7.92 -16.18
N PHE A 568 -10.67 -7.87 -14.86
CA PHE A 568 -12.00 -7.88 -14.22
C PHE A 568 -12.94 -6.67 -14.45
N GLY A 569 -14.21 -6.96 -14.79
CA GLY A 569 -15.24 -5.99 -15.20
C GLY A 569 -15.53 -4.83 -14.24
N TRP A 570 -15.75 -5.06 -12.94
CA TRP A 570 -16.01 -3.93 -12.02
C TRP A 570 -14.80 -3.02 -11.80
N SER A 571 -13.58 -3.51 -12.00
CA SER A 571 -12.36 -2.74 -11.72
C SER A 571 -12.17 -1.77 -12.86
N ASN A 572 -12.36 -2.27 -14.09
CA ASN A 572 -12.47 -1.47 -15.29
C ASN A 572 -13.60 -0.45 -15.14
N GLY A 573 -14.77 -0.92 -14.69
CA GLY A 573 -15.97 -0.11 -14.46
C GLY A 573 -15.70 1.12 -13.61
N VAL A 574 -15.24 0.90 -12.38
CA VAL A 574 -15.01 1.95 -11.38
C VAL A 574 -13.89 2.89 -11.78
N VAL A 575 -12.80 2.40 -12.37
CA VAL A 575 -11.73 3.27 -12.88
C VAL A 575 -12.25 4.22 -13.93
N LEU A 576 -13.01 3.73 -14.92
CA LEU A 576 -13.56 4.57 -15.98
C LEU A 576 -14.62 5.54 -15.44
N THR A 577 -15.46 5.13 -14.48
CA THR A 577 -16.40 6.04 -13.82
C THR A 577 -15.67 7.16 -13.07
N PHE A 578 -14.63 6.84 -12.30
CA PHE A 578 -13.87 7.86 -11.57
C PHE A 578 -13.12 8.80 -12.52
N LEU A 579 -12.60 8.30 -13.65
CA LEU A 579 -12.01 9.16 -14.69
C LEU A 579 -13.06 10.04 -15.38
N GLU A 580 -14.29 9.56 -15.56
CA GLU A 580 -15.38 10.42 -16.04
C GLU A 580 -15.73 11.50 -15.02
N GLU A 581 -15.78 11.17 -13.73
CA GLU A 581 -16.26 12.10 -12.70
C GLU A 581 -15.21 13.15 -12.33
N PHE A 582 -13.98 12.71 -12.03
CA PHE A 582 -12.91 13.57 -11.52
C PHE A 582 -11.94 14.03 -12.62
N GLY A 583 -11.91 13.34 -13.76
CA GLY A 583 -10.90 13.59 -14.79
C GLY A 583 -9.49 13.21 -14.35
N TRP A 584 -8.51 13.61 -15.16
CA TRP A 584 -7.10 13.52 -14.79
C TRP A 584 -6.30 14.65 -15.48
N PRO A 585 -5.93 15.72 -14.75
CA PRO A 585 -5.14 16.85 -15.26
C PRO A 585 -3.79 16.42 -15.88
N GLU A 586 -3.27 17.22 -16.81
CA GLU A 586 -2.03 16.90 -17.55
C GLU A 586 -0.81 16.84 -16.63
N ASP A 587 -0.75 17.77 -15.68
CA ASP A 587 0.28 17.94 -14.66
C ASP A 587 0.13 16.99 -13.47
N GLN A 588 -1.02 16.32 -13.33
CA GLN A 588 -1.22 15.30 -12.30
C GLN A 588 -0.51 14.01 -12.72
N SER A 589 0.59 13.67 -12.05
CA SER A 589 1.30 12.41 -12.34
C SER A 589 0.53 11.18 -11.86
N ILE A 590 0.33 10.17 -12.73
CA ILE A 590 -0.23 8.86 -12.36
C ILE A 590 0.80 7.96 -11.70
N VAL A 591 2.05 8.03 -12.18
CA VAL A 591 3.23 7.59 -11.43
C VAL A 591 3.67 8.77 -10.58
N THR A 592 2.86 9.13 -9.59
CA THR A 592 3.41 9.90 -8.50
C THR A 592 4.26 8.93 -7.70
N VAL A 593 5.58 9.14 -7.72
CA VAL A 593 6.37 9.01 -6.49
C VAL A 593 5.48 9.59 -5.37
N THR A 594 5.05 8.76 -4.43
CA THR A 594 3.82 8.94 -3.64
C THR A 594 3.82 10.24 -2.81
N LEU A 595 3.37 11.35 -3.40
CA LEU A 595 3.25 12.66 -2.75
C LEU A 595 1.78 13.02 -2.44
N THR A 596 1.07 12.15 -1.73
CA THR A 596 -0.13 12.50 -0.94
C THR A 596 -0.35 11.42 0.11
N LYS A 597 0.36 11.51 1.24
CA LYS A 597 -0.13 10.96 2.50
C LYS A 597 -1.00 12.01 3.16
N SER A 598 -2.26 11.67 3.41
CA SER A 598 -3.01 12.32 4.48
C SER A 598 -2.19 12.25 5.76
N LEU A 599 -2.21 13.35 6.51
CA LEU A 599 -1.63 13.45 7.85
C LEU A 599 -2.41 12.50 8.80
N SER A 600 -2.07 11.23 8.78
CA SER A 600 -2.32 10.30 9.88
C SER A 600 -0.95 9.76 10.36
N PRO A 601 -0.69 9.73 11.67
CA PRO A 601 0.62 9.40 12.19
C PRO A 601 0.93 7.93 11.90
N LYS A 602 1.72 7.66 10.85
CA LYS A 602 2.39 6.36 10.63
C LYS A 602 3.48 6.18 11.67
N CYS A 603 3.09 5.92 12.91
CA CYS A 603 4.00 5.57 13.98
C CYS A 603 3.51 4.32 14.72
N SER A 604 3.35 3.23 13.97
CA SER A 604 3.34 1.89 14.56
C SER A 604 4.73 1.28 14.42
N VAL A 605 5.71 1.80 15.16
CA VAL A 605 6.99 1.09 15.30
C VAL A 605 6.82 0.02 16.37
N ARG A 606 6.12 -1.05 16.00
CA ARG A 606 6.16 -2.34 16.69
C ARG A 606 6.28 -3.43 15.63
N GLY A 607 7.51 -3.63 15.16
CA GLY A 607 7.91 -4.76 14.32
C GLY A 607 9.35 -5.16 14.66
N PRO A 608 9.71 -6.46 14.60
CA PRO A 608 11.08 -6.91 14.81
C PRO A 608 12.03 -6.33 13.75
N ALA A 609 13.34 -6.38 14.02
CA ALA A 609 14.37 -5.99 13.05
C ALA A 609 14.09 -6.58 11.66
N VAL A 610 14.16 -5.76 10.61
CA VAL A 610 14.04 -6.23 9.21
C VAL A 610 15.04 -7.36 9.00
N ALA A 611 14.60 -8.49 8.43
CA ALA A 611 15.48 -9.63 8.21
C ALA A 611 16.55 -9.28 7.16
N SER A 612 17.82 -9.66 7.41
CA SER A 612 18.89 -9.59 6.40
C SER A 612 18.45 -10.32 5.13
N THR A 613 18.81 -9.80 3.96
CA THR A 613 18.58 -10.54 2.71
C THR A 613 19.42 -11.83 2.72
N PRO A 614 19.00 -12.86 1.96
CA PRO A 614 19.81 -14.07 1.79
C PRO A 614 21.22 -13.78 1.29
N LEU A 615 21.39 -12.79 0.40
CA LEU A 615 22.68 -12.35 -0.11
C LEU A 615 23.57 -11.79 0.99
N VAL A 616 23.08 -10.83 1.78
CA VAL A 616 23.87 -10.23 2.87
C VAL A 616 24.28 -11.29 3.90
N THR A 617 23.37 -12.20 4.24
CA THR A 617 23.65 -13.32 5.15
C THR A 617 24.76 -14.23 4.60
N PHE A 618 24.77 -14.47 3.29
CA PHE A 618 25.82 -15.25 2.63
C PHE A 618 27.16 -14.49 2.60
N LEU A 619 27.16 -13.20 2.27
CA LEU A 619 28.36 -12.37 2.26
C LEU A 619 29.01 -12.26 3.65
N GLU A 620 28.22 -12.25 4.73
CA GLU A 620 28.77 -12.33 6.10
C GLU A 620 29.55 -13.64 6.33
N ARG A 621 29.12 -14.77 5.75
CA ARG A 621 29.86 -16.05 5.83
C ARG A 621 31.16 -15.99 5.02
N VAL A 622 31.14 -15.33 3.86
CA VAL A 622 32.33 -15.08 3.03
C VAL A 622 33.31 -14.19 3.81
N GLN A 623 32.83 -13.11 4.42
CA GLN A 623 33.58 -12.20 5.28
C GLN A 623 34.26 -12.94 6.44
N GLU A 624 33.53 -13.78 7.18
CA GLU A 624 34.09 -14.58 8.28
C GLU A 624 35.17 -15.57 7.81
N THR A 625 34.93 -16.23 6.67
CA THR A 625 35.90 -17.18 6.09
C THR A 625 37.14 -16.45 5.61
N ALA A 626 36.99 -15.26 5.03
CA ALA A 626 38.10 -14.40 4.62
C ALA A 626 38.95 -13.95 5.81
N LEU A 627 38.34 -13.55 6.93
CA LEU A 627 39.07 -13.22 8.16
C LEU A 627 39.89 -14.41 8.66
N GLY A 628 39.28 -15.60 8.71
CA GLY A 628 39.99 -16.82 9.14
C GLY A 628 41.10 -17.27 8.19
N THR A 629 41.04 -16.89 6.91
CA THR A 629 41.96 -17.31 5.86
C THR A 629 43.11 -16.33 5.63
N PHE A 630 42.82 -15.03 5.58
CA PHE A 630 43.80 -13.98 5.30
C PHE A 630 44.37 -13.36 6.57
N GLY A 631 43.72 -13.53 7.72
CA GLY A 631 44.10 -12.92 8.99
C GLY A 631 43.59 -11.49 9.14
N GLU A 632 43.93 -10.85 10.26
CA GLU A 632 43.47 -9.50 10.61
C GLU A 632 44.23 -8.38 9.86
N GLN A 633 45.39 -8.69 9.30
CA GLN A 633 46.23 -7.70 8.63
C GLN A 633 45.60 -7.32 7.27
N ASP A 634 45.32 -6.01 7.09
CA ASP A 634 44.70 -5.43 5.89
C ASP A 634 43.28 -5.95 5.57
N PHE A 635 42.59 -6.52 6.57
CA PHE A 635 41.21 -6.98 6.46
C PHE A 635 40.21 -5.85 6.70
N ASP A 636 39.37 -5.54 5.72
CA ASP A 636 38.19 -4.68 5.87
C ASP A 636 36.92 -5.53 5.73
N PRO A 637 36.09 -5.69 6.78
CA PRO A 637 34.84 -6.44 6.68
C PRO A 637 33.87 -5.86 5.64
N LYS A 638 33.88 -4.53 5.44
CA LYS A 638 32.96 -3.87 4.49
C LYS A 638 33.22 -4.33 3.05
N LEU A 639 34.49 -4.56 2.69
CA LEU A 639 34.89 -5.00 1.34
C LEU A 639 34.09 -6.23 0.89
N TYR A 640 33.89 -7.19 1.78
CA TYR A 640 33.26 -8.48 1.45
C TYR A 640 31.74 -8.40 1.36
N VAL A 641 31.10 -7.46 2.06
CA VAL A 641 29.64 -7.25 1.96
C VAL A 641 29.25 -6.30 0.83
N ASP A 642 30.22 -5.61 0.26
CA ASP A 642 30.06 -4.78 -0.95
C ASP A 642 30.33 -5.59 -2.25
N LEU A 643 30.64 -6.89 -2.16
CA LEU A 643 30.84 -7.73 -3.35
C LEU A 643 29.49 -8.03 -4.01
N SER A 644 29.41 -7.84 -5.32
CA SER A 644 28.27 -8.24 -6.14
C SER A 644 28.51 -9.61 -6.78
N LEU A 645 27.41 -10.32 -7.02
CA LEU A 645 27.46 -11.65 -7.60
C LEU A 645 27.51 -11.60 -9.14
N LYS A 646 28.44 -12.35 -9.74
CA LYS A 646 28.47 -12.59 -11.20
C LYS A 646 27.33 -13.48 -11.71
N SER A 647 26.66 -14.20 -10.80
CA SER A 647 25.61 -15.15 -11.14
C SER A 647 24.72 -15.49 -9.94
N ASN A 648 23.67 -16.28 -10.15
CA ASN A 648 22.68 -16.64 -9.12
C ASN A 648 23.30 -17.10 -7.76
N LEU A 649 22.80 -16.50 -6.68
CA LEU A 649 23.19 -16.75 -5.29
C LEU A 649 23.26 -18.24 -4.92
N SER A 650 22.29 -19.06 -5.33
CA SER A 650 22.24 -20.48 -4.99
C SER A 650 23.44 -21.25 -5.56
N LYS A 651 23.85 -20.93 -6.79
CA LYS A 651 25.02 -21.54 -7.44
C LYS A 651 26.31 -21.12 -6.74
N THR A 652 26.45 -19.84 -6.43
CA THR A 652 27.62 -19.30 -5.74
C THR A 652 27.75 -19.86 -4.32
N GLN A 653 26.63 -19.96 -3.59
CA GLN A 653 26.61 -20.53 -2.25
C GLN A 653 27.01 -22.01 -2.26
N LYS A 654 26.50 -22.79 -3.21
CA LYS A 654 26.89 -24.19 -3.37
C LYS A 654 28.40 -24.33 -3.62
N ALA A 655 28.95 -23.51 -4.53
CA ALA A 655 30.38 -23.52 -4.81
C ALA A 655 31.23 -23.12 -3.59
N PHE A 656 30.75 -22.18 -2.77
CA PHE A 656 31.40 -21.81 -1.51
C PHE A 656 31.41 -22.94 -0.48
N ASP A 657 30.28 -23.65 -0.36
CA ASP A 657 30.12 -24.78 0.56
C ASP A 657 31.00 -25.98 0.17
N GLU A 658 31.32 -26.12 -1.12
CA GLU A 658 32.19 -27.16 -1.69
C GLU A 658 33.70 -26.85 -1.61
N LEU A 659 34.11 -25.67 -1.12
CA LEU A 659 35.53 -25.30 -1.03
C LEU A 659 36.33 -26.27 -0.13
N PRO A 660 37.55 -26.70 -0.53
CA PRO A 660 38.39 -27.57 0.29
C PRO A 660 38.69 -26.93 1.65
N ARG A 661 38.40 -27.65 2.74
CA ARG A 661 38.66 -27.23 4.11
C ARG A 661 39.64 -28.20 4.79
N SER A 662 40.68 -27.66 5.42
CA SER A 662 41.72 -28.43 6.09
C SER A 662 41.83 -28.10 7.59
N GLY A 663 42.18 -29.11 8.41
CA GLY A 663 42.39 -29.00 9.86
C GLY A 663 41.12 -29.13 10.72
N GLU A 664 41.28 -29.26 12.05
CA GLU A 664 40.17 -29.38 13.02
C GLU A 664 39.23 -28.16 13.02
N ASN A 665 39.70 -27.00 12.53
CA ASN A 665 38.94 -25.73 12.48
C ASN A 665 38.26 -25.45 11.13
N GLY A 666 38.38 -26.34 10.12
CA GLY A 666 37.67 -26.19 8.84
C GLY A 666 38.09 -24.98 7.97
N THR A 667 39.37 -24.59 8.02
CA THR A 667 39.91 -23.42 7.29
C THR A 667 40.08 -23.66 5.79
N VAL A 668 39.75 -22.66 4.97
CA VAL A 668 39.96 -22.65 3.51
C VAL A 668 41.36 -22.11 3.19
N THR A 669 42.01 -22.60 2.13
CA THR A 669 43.34 -22.08 1.75
C THR A 669 43.23 -20.70 1.09
N VAL A 670 44.26 -19.86 1.23
CA VAL A 670 44.36 -18.54 0.57
C VAL A 670 44.17 -18.65 -0.95
N LYS A 671 44.70 -19.71 -1.56
CA LYS A 671 44.61 -19.94 -2.99
C LYS A 671 43.17 -20.21 -3.42
N ASP A 672 42.49 -21.13 -2.72
CA ASP A 672 41.14 -21.55 -3.09
C ASP A 672 40.12 -20.43 -2.89
N LEU A 673 40.23 -19.67 -1.79
CA LEU A 673 39.34 -18.55 -1.52
C LEU A 673 39.52 -17.41 -2.54
N LYS A 674 40.76 -17.10 -2.95
CA LYS A 674 41.01 -16.09 -3.99
C LYS A 674 40.45 -16.49 -5.34
N VAL A 675 40.61 -17.77 -5.72
CA VAL A 675 40.03 -18.30 -6.96
C VAL A 675 38.51 -18.23 -6.91
N PHE A 676 37.91 -18.60 -5.77
CA PHE A 676 36.47 -18.52 -5.57
C PHE A 676 35.95 -17.08 -5.73
N ILE A 677 36.54 -16.13 -5.02
CA ILE A 677 36.12 -14.71 -5.10
C ILE A 677 36.20 -14.22 -6.55
N ALA A 678 37.33 -14.43 -7.22
CA ALA A 678 37.53 -13.99 -8.60
C ALA A 678 36.54 -14.65 -9.60
N THR A 679 36.10 -15.88 -9.31
CA THR A 679 35.20 -16.63 -10.20
C THR A 679 33.75 -16.18 -10.06
N TYR A 680 33.29 -15.88 -8.83
CA TYR A 680 31.87 -15.72 -8.54
C TYR A 680 31.42 -14.30 -8.19
N PHE A 681 32.35 -13.38 -7.93
CA PHE A 681 32.03 -12.00 -7.57
C PHE A 681 32.73 -11.02 -8.51
N ASP A 682 32.05 -9.91 -8.78
CA ASP A 682 32.67 -8.70 -9.29
C ASP A 682 33.34 -7.93 -8.13
N ASP A 683 34.21 -6.98 -8.47
CA ASP A 683 34.93 -6.24 -7.44
C ASP A 683 33.97 -5.27 -6.76
N ALA A 684 34.14 -5.09 -5.44
CA ALA A 684 33.34 -4.14 -4.71
C ALA A 684 33.49 -2.75 -5.35
N GLY A 685 32.36 -2.11 -5.67
CA GLY A 685 32.31 -0.82 -6.38
C GLY A 685 32.06 -0.92 -7.89
N ASP A 686 32.08 -2.12 -8.50
CA ASP A 686 31.71 -2.31 -9.92
C ASP A 686 30.21 -2.01 -10.17
N ASP A 687 29.41 -2.03 -9.10
CA ASP A 687 28.01 -1.62 -9.06
C ASP A 687 27.80 -0.09 -9.26
N LEU A 688 28.90 0.67 -9.33
CA LEU A 688 28.91 2.09 -9.63
C LEU A 688 29.71 2.39 -10.90
N VAL A 689 29.10 3.14 -11.81
CA VAL A 689 29.76 3.65 -13.01
C VAL A 689 30.21 5.09 -12.83
N TYR A 690 31.30 5.46 -13.51
CA TYR A 690 31.74 6.85 -13.59
C TYR A 690 30.65 7.73 -14.21
N TYR A 691 30.43 8.92 -13.63
CA TYR A 691 29.52 9.92 -14.17
C TYR A 691 30.26 11.24 -14.32
N ASP A 692 30.24 11.81 -15.51
CA ASP A 692 30.78 13.15 -15.77
C ASP A 692 29.68 14.20 -15.54
N PRO A 693 29.76 15.05 -14.49
CA PRO A 693 28.69 15.99 -14.19
C PRO A 693 28.57 17.08 -15.23
N GLU A 694 27.37 17.23 -15.81
CA GLU A 694 27.09 18.18 -16.90
C GLU A 694 27.32 19.65 -16.51
N ASP A 695 27.16 19.97 -15.23
CA ASP A 695 27.30 21.32 -14.70
C ASP A 695 28.71 21.60 -14.11
N PHE A 696 29.66 20.69 -14.32
CA PHE A 696 31.06 20.90 -13.93
C PHE A 696 31.77 21.85 -14.91
N LEU A 697 32.36 22.92 -14.39
CA LEU A 697 33.24 23.82 -15.12
C LEU A 697 34.62 23.83 -14.47
N PRO A 698 35.74 23.58 -15.19
CA PRO A 698 37.07 23.52 -14.60
C PRO A 698 37.46 24.73 -13.74
N GLU A 699 36.97 25.91 -14.11
CA GLU A 699 37.09 27.13 -13.33
C GLU A 699 35.70 27.75 -13.14
N PRO A 700 34.98 27.41 -12.05
CA PRO A 700 33.61 27.87 -11.86
C PRO A 700 33.57 29.34 -11.46
N GLU A 701 32.60 30.06 -12.01
CA GLU A 701 32.40 31.48 -11.71
C GLU A 701 32.00 31.71 -10.25
N GLY A 702 32.41 32.86 -9.69
CA GLY A 702 31.99 33.28 -8.36
C GLY A 702 33.16 33.53 -7.42
N PHE A 703 33.37 32.63 -6.45
CA PHE A 703 34.33 32.88 -5.36
C PHE A 703 35.76 32.49 -5.72
N LEU A 704 35.98 31.42 -6.48
CA LEU A 704 37.33 30.98 -6.88
C LEU A 704 38.08 32.05 -7.68
N PRO A 705 37.45 32.77 -8.63
CA PRO A 705 38.09 33.90 -9.28
C PRO A 705 38.51 35.05 -8.37
N LYS A 706 37.87 35.18 -7.20
CA LYS A 706 38.12 36.24 -6.21
C LYS A 706 39.19 35.86 -5.18
N VAL A 707 39.62 34.59 -5.18
CA VAL A 707 40.72 34.14 -4.33
C VAL A 707 42.03 34.77 -4.83
N LYS A 708 42.54 35.74 -4.06
CA LYS A 708 43.74 36.52 -4.44
C LYS A 708 45.06 35.77 -4.26
N ASN A 709 45.13 34.84 -3.32
CA ASN A 709 46.36 34.06 -3.10
C ASN A 709 46.46 32.96 -4.18
N PRO A 710 47.51 32.98 -5.03
CA PRO A 710 47.61 32.07 -6.17
C PRO A 710 47.79 30.60 -5.77
N GLU A 711 48.50 30.31 -4.67
CA GLU A 711 48.70 28.94 -4.19
C GLU A 711 47.39 28.33 -3.70
N VAL A 712 46.63 29.08 -2.90
CA VAL A 712 45.34 28.61 -2.37
C VAL A 712 44.30 28.54 -3.48
N ARG A 713 44.35 29.43 -4.47
CA ARG A 713 43.50 29.33 -5.67
C ARG A 713 43.75 28.04 -6.43
N SER A 714 45.02 27.72 -6.72
CA SER A 714 45.41 26.50 -7.43
C SER A 714 44.91 25.27 -6.69
N TRP A 715 45.17 25.19 -5.38
CA TRP A 715 44.68 24.09 -4.55
C TRP A 715 43.16 24.02 -4.50
N ALA A 716 42.45 25.15 -4.45
CA ALA A 716 40.99 25.15 -4.44
C ALA A 716 40.40 24.65 -5.78
N LEU A 717 41.07 24.90 -6.91
CA LEU A 717 40.71 24.32 -8.21
C LEU A 717 40.97 22.80 -8.23
N GLU A 718 42.07 22.33 -7.63
CA GLU A 718 42.34 20.89 -7.46
C GLU A 718 41.26 20.21 -6.59
N VAL A 719 40.86 20.84 -5.48
CA VAL A 719 39.77 20.34 -4.63
C VAL A 719 38.42 20.36 -5.36
N HIS A 720 38.15 21.41 -6.15
CA HIS A 720 36.95 21.49 -6.99
C HIS A 720 36.92 20.37 -8.03
N ALA A 721 38.05 20.07 -8.68
CA ALA A 721 38.16 18.99 -9.66
C ALA A 721 37.84 17.60 -9.08
N LEU A 722 37.97 17.40 -7.76
CA LEU A 722 37.58 16.16 -7.10
C LEU A 722 36.08 15.85 -7.23
N TRP A 723 35.21 16.83 -7.50
CA TRP A 723 33.80 16.53 -7.76
C TRP A 723 33.62 15.57 -8.93
N LYS A 724 34.33 15.76 -10.04
CA LYS A 724 34.31 14.80 -11.16
C LYS A 724 34.74 13.40 -10.71
N ASN A 725 35.75 13.31 -9.85
CA ASN A 725 36.29 12.04 -9.39
C ASN A 725 35.38 11.30 -8.40
N LEU A 726 34.49 12.01 -7.69
CA LEU A 726 33.56 11.44 -6.71
C LEU A 726 32.16 11.22 -7.28
N SER A 727 31.86 11.79 -8.45
CA SER A 727 30.58 11.60 -9.12
C SER A 727 30.44 10.20 -9.73
N ARG A 728 29.36 9.53 -9.37
CA ARG A 728 29.04 8.16 -9.81
C ARG A 728 27.57 8.08 -10.17
N LYS A 729 27.21 7.08 -10.97
CA LYS A 729 25.83 6.63 -11.16
C LYS A 729 25.75 5.16 -10.77
N VAL A 730 24.62 4.73 -10.22
CA VAL A 730 24.36 3.30 -10.02
C VAL A 730 24.31 2.63 -11.39
N SER A 731 24.97 1.48 -11.53
CA SER A 731 25.01 0.75 -12.80
C SER A 731 23.62 0.23 -13.20
N ASP A 732 23.39 0.05 -14.50
CA ASP A 732 22.11 -0.47 -14.99
C ASP A 732 21.89 -1.93 -14.52
N GLU A 733 22.96 -2.71 -14.30
CA GLU A 733 22.91 -4.05 -13.71
C GLU A 733 22.24 -4.07 -12.32
N VAL A 734 22.48 -3.06 -11.47
CA VAL A 734 21.82 -2.97 -10.16
C VAL A 734 20.31 -2.72 -10.30
N LEU A 735 19.89 -2.03 -11.37
CA LEU A 735 18.48 -1.78 -11.67
C LEU A 735 17.78 -3.02 -12.23
N GLU A 736 18.47 -3.77 -13.10
CA GLU A 736 17.92 -4.94 -13.79
C GLU A 736 17.97 -6.22 -12.92
N HIS A 737 19.01 -6.36 -12.08
CA HIS A 737 19.34 -7.56 -11.33
C HIS A 737 19.64 -7.28 -9.85
N SER A 738 18.81 -6.44 -9.21
CA SER A 738 18.99 -6.00 -7.81
C SER A 738 19.22 -7.12 -6.78
N GLU A 739 18.81 -8.37 -7.06
CA GLU A 739 19.07 -9.53 -6.22
C GLU A 739 20.54 -9.98 -6.15
N LEU A 740 21.39 -9.52 -7.08
CA LEU A 740 22.82 -9.83 -7.16
C LEU A 740 23.69 -8.81 -6.41
N HIS A 741 23.09 -7.69 -5.98
CA HIS A 741 23.80 -6.53 -5.45
C HIS A 741 23.35 -6.20 -4.02
N THR A 742 24.25 -5.63 -3.22
CA THR A 742 23.90 -5.03 -1.92
C THR A 742 23.67 -3.52 -2.03
N LEU A 743 24.22 -2.88 -3.07
CA LEU A 743 23.94 -1.48 -3.41
C LEU A 743 22.49 -1.34 -3.87
N LEU A 744 21.79 -0.33 -3.36
CA LEU A 744 20.40 -0.08 -3.71
C LEU A 744 20.29 0.77 -4.99
N PRO A 745 19.26 0.52 -5.82
CA PRO A 745 19.02 1.32 -7.01
C PRO A 745 18.69 2.76 -6.65
N LEU A 746 19.29 3.71 -7.38
CA LEU A 746 19.02 5.14 -7.24
C LEU A 746 18.75 5.76 -8.61
N PRO A 747 17.72 6.64 -8.74
CA PRO A 747 17.30 7.18 -10.04
C PRO A 747 18.29 8.17 -10.66
N GLU A 748 19.08 8.87 -9.86
CA GLU A 748 19.97 9.94 -10.31
C GLU A 748 21.45 9.68 -9.95
N ALA A 749 22.34 10.49 -10.51
CA ALA A 749 23.75 10.47 -10.13
C ALA A 749 23.97 10.85 -8.66
N VAL A 750 25.02 10.29 -8.06
CA VAL A 750 25.44 10.51 -6.68
C VAL A 750 26.85 11.09 -6.62
N VAL A 751 27.18 11.68 -5.48
CA VAL A 751 28.57 11.99 -5.12
C VAL A 751 28.89 11.19 -3.86
N VAL A 752 29.79 10.22 -3.99
CA VAL A 752 30.20 9.38 -2.86
C VAL A 752 31.21 10.12 -1.97
N PRO A 753 31.30 9.81 -0.66
CA PRO A 753 32.32 10.41 0.19
C PRO A 753 33.74 10.09 -0.28
N GLY A 754 34.01 8.85 -0.71
CA GLY A 754 35.29 8.42 -1.28
C GLY A 754 35.89 7.15 -0.66
N SER A 755 36.80 6.51 -1.40
CA SER A 755 37.53 5.30 -0.98
C SER A 755 36.62 4.11 -0.64
N ARG A 756 36.53 3.67 0.62
CA ARG A 756 35.65 2.56 1.06
C ARG A 756 34.16 2.89 1.05
N PHE A 757 33.83 4.19 1.03
CA PHE A 757 32.46 4.68 1.07
C PHE A 757 31.98 4.89 -0.35
N ARG A 758 31.27 3.89 -0.88
CA ARG A 758 30.89 3.73 -2.30
C ARG A 758 29.38 3.78 -2.47
N GLU A 759 28.73 4.51 -1.59
CA GLU A 759 27.29 4.67 -1.56
C GLU A 759 26.97 6.10 -1.12
N VAL A 760 25.73 6.52 -1.34
CA VAL A 760 25.29 7.83 -0.85
C VAL A 760 25.17 7.79 0.67
N TYR A 761 25.81 8.74 1.34
CA TYR A 761 25.71 8.93 2.78
C TYR A 761 24.85 10.15 3.09
N TYR A 762 23.88 9.98 4.00
CA TYR A 762 22.81 10.94 4.15
C TYR A 762 23.32 12.30 4.67
N TRP A 763 23.85 12.38 5.90
CA TRP A 763 24.29 13.68 6.44
C TRP A 763 25.55 14.25 5.74
N ASP A 764 26.43 13.39 5.22
CA ASP A 764 27.61 13.76 4.41
C ASP A 764 27.20 14.59 3.18
N SER A 765 26.09 14.19 2.55
CA SER A 765 25.54 14.83 1.35
C SER A 765 25.24 16.32 1.58
N TYR A 766 24.96 16.75 2.80
CA TYR A 766 24.69 18.17 3.08
C TYR A 766 25.91 19.04 2.80
N TRP A 767 27.11 18.59 3.19
CA TRP A 767 28.35 19.34 2.96
C TRP A 767 28.87 19.21 1.55
N VAL A 768 28.66 18.05 0.93
CA VAL A 768 28.86 17.89 -0.51
C VAL A 768 28.02 18.91 -1.27
N ILE A 769 26.71 18.98 -1.01
CA ILE A 769 25.79 19.94 -1.63
C ILE A 769 26.26 21.38 -1.40
N ARG A 770 26.64 21.75 -0.17
CA ARG A 770 27.15 23.11 0.10
C ARG A 770 28.39 23.45 -0.73
N GLY A 771 29.28 22.48 -0.93
CA GLY A 771 30.44 22.57 -1.82
C GLY A 771 30.10 22.69 -3.30
N LEU A 772 29.16 21.86 -3.78
CA LEU A 772 28.63 21.91 -5.14
C LEU A 772 27.97 23.26 -5.43
N LEU A 773 27.16 23.77 -4.49
CA LEU A 773 26.54 25.10 -4.59
C LEU A 773 27.57 26.25 -4.57
N ALA A 774 28.68 26.09 -3.86
CA ALA A 774 29.81 27.03 -3.94
C ALA A 774 30.49 26.96 -5.32
N SER A 775 30.55 25.76 -5.90
CA SER A 775 31.10 25.45 -7.22
C SER A 775 30.13 25.66 -8.38
N LYS A 776 28.91 26.18 -8.13
CA LYS A 776 27.85 26.40 -9.13
C LYS A 776 27.28 25.13 -9.79
N MET A 777 27.53 23.97 -9.20
CA MET A 777 27.01 22.68 -9.66
C MET A 777 25.60 22.40 -9.08
N TYR A 778 24.61 23.16 -9.57
CA TYR A 778 23.24 23.12 -9.07
C TYR A 778 22.49 21.84 -9.47
N THR A 779 22.68 21.36 -10.69
CA THR A 779 22.05 20.14 -11.22
C THR A 779 22.55 18.92 -10.46
N THR A 780 23.86 18.83 -10.24
CA THR A 780 24.45 17.76 -9.42
C THR A 780 23.93 17.79 -7.99
N ALA A 781 23.77 18.97 -7.38
CA ALA A 781 23.17 19.08 -6.05
C ALA A 781 21.70 18.63 -6.01
N LYS A 782 20.91 18.92 -7.06
CA LYS A 782 19.51 18.47 -7.21
C LYS A 782 19.40 16.95 -7.39
N ALA A 783 20.30 16.34 -8.14
CA ALA A 783 20.37 14.89 -8.31
C ALA A 783 20.53 14.17 -6.96
N ILE A 784 21.43 14.66 -6.10
CA ILE A 784 21.65 14.09 -4.76
C ILE A 784 20.36 14.15 -3.91
N VAL A 785 19.71 15.31 -3.80
CA VAL A 785 18.47 15.40 -3.00
C VAL A 785 17.31 14.62 -3.61
N THR A 786 17.29 14.46 -4.93
CA THR A 786 16.28 13.64 -5.62
C THR A 786 16.42 12.17 -5.23
N ASN A 787 17.65 11.65 -5.15
CA ASN A 787 17.91 10.31 -4.64
C ASN A 787 17.49 10.15 -3.18
N LEU A 788 17.76 11.14 -2.32
CA LEU A 788 17.36 11.08 -0.91
C LEU A 788 15.84 11.16 -0.73
N ILE A 789 15.14 11.98 -1.52
CA ILE A 789 13.67 12.02 -1.55
C ILE A 789 13.12 10.65 -1.99
N PHE A 790 13.69 10.05 -3.06
CA PHE A 790 13.33 8.71 -3.50
C PHE A 790 13.49 7.66 -2.38
N LEU A 791 14.56 7.72 -1.59
CA LEU A 791 14.73 6.82 -0.44
C LEU A 791 13.64 7.02 0.63
N VAL A 792 13.24 8.26 0.93
CA VAL A 792 12.13 8.53 1.85
C VAL A 792 10.81 8.00 1.30
N ASP A 793 10.56 8.22 0.01
CA ASP A 793 9.32 7.78 -0.63
C ASP A 793 9.19 6.25 -0.68
N THR A 794 10.31 5.55 -0.89
CA THR A 794 10.35 4.08 -0.96
C THR A 794 10.38 3.42 0.43
N TYR A 795 11.12 3.96 1.39
CA TYR A 795 11.39 3.30 2.68
C TYR A 795 10.80 4.00 3.90
N GLY A 796 10.23 5.21 3.74
CA GLY A 796 9.64 6.03 4.81
C GLY A 796 10.64 6.92 5.56
N TYR A 797 11.93 6.83 5.26
CA TYR A 797 13.02 7.63 5.82
C TYR A 797 14.28 7.45 4.96
N VAL A 798 15.29 8.31 5.14
CA VAL A 798 16.58 8.12 4.46
C VAL A 798 17.37 6.99 5.14
N LEU A 799 17.80 6.00 4.36
CA LEU A 799 18.52 4.81 4.84
C LEU A 799 19.87 5.15 5.51
N ASN A 800 20.35 4.23 6.36
CA ASN A 800 21.39 4.45 7.40
C ASN A 800 20.95 5.40 8.54
N VAL A 801 19.77 6.05 8.42
CA VAL A 801 19.10 6.89 9.43
C VAL A 801 20.07 7.86 10.11
N GLN A 802 20.93 8.52 9.32
CA GLN A 802 21.87 9.52 9.84
C GLN A 802 21.19 10.86 10.17
N PRO A 803 21.88 11.83 10.81
CA PRO A 803 21.31 13.13 11.17
C PRO A 803 20.42 13.78 10.08
N PRO A 804 19.14 14.12 10.38
CA PRO A 804 18.16 14.50 9.36
C PRO A 804 18.39 15.91 8.81
N LEU A 805 18.99 15.97 7.63
CA LEU A 805 19.39 17.23 6.98
C LEU A 805 18.79 17.42 5.58
N LEU A 806 17.92 16.52 5.11
CA LEU A 806 17.30 16.59 3.78
C LEU A 806 16.58 17.93 3.53
N SER A 807 15.76 18.37 4.49
CA SER A 807 15.08 19.67 4.39
C SER A 807 16.05 20.85 4.32
N ALA A 808 17.20 20.76 4.99
CA ALA A 808 18.23 21.80 4.97
C ALA A 808 19.01 21.79 3.64
N MET A 809 19.24 20.62 3.04
CA MET A 809 19.82 20.49 1.70
C MET A 809 18.95 21.18 0.65
N VAL A 810 17.65 20.88 0.64
CA VAL A 810 16.70 21.48 -0.30
C VAL A 810 16.56 22.98 -0.04
N TYR A 811 16.59 23.43 1.22
CA TYR A 811 16.60 24.86 1.56
C TYR A 811 17.80 25.59 0.93
N GLU A 812 18.99 25.02 1.01
CA GLU A 812 20.18 25.64 0.41
C GLU A 812 20.11 25.66 -1.12
N ILE A 813 19.58 24.62 -1.75
CA ILE A 813 19.38 24.58 -3.22
C ILE A 813 18.33 25.60 -3.64
N TYR A 814 17.18 25.63 -2.96
CA TYR A 814 16.09 26.57 -3.24
C TYR A 814 16.55 28.01 -3.09
N ASN A 815 17.30 28.36 -2.04
CA ASN A 815 17.83 29.71 -1.85
C ASN A 815 18.83 30.16 -2.94
N ARG A 816 19.28 29.24 -3.79
CA ARG A 816 20.16 29.54 -4.94
C ARG A 816 19.46 29.49 -6.28
N THR A 817 18.39 28.72 -6.39
CA THR A 817 17.76 28.36 -7.67
C THR A 817 16.31 28.82 -7.79
N CYS A 818 15.66 29.12 -6.67
CA CYS A 818 14.22 29.37 -6.56
C CYS A 818 13.36 28.26 -7.20
N ASP A 819 13.86 27.02 -7.19
CA ASP A 819 13.17 25.88 -7.79
C ASP A 819 11.99 25.43 -6.93
N VAL A 820 10.80 25.91 -7.27
CA VAL A 820 9.54 25.60 -6.58
C VAL A 820 9.09 24.15 -6.86
N GLU A 821 9.43 23.57 -8.02
CA GLU A 821 9.10 22.18 -8.34
C GLU A 821 9.83 21.21 -7.42
N LEU A 822 11.12 21.45 -7.19
CA LEU A 822 11.89 20.69 -6.20
C LEU A 822 11.25 20.79 -4.80
N VAL A 823 10.78 21.98 -4.41
CA VAL A 823 10.10 22.18 -3.12
C VAL A 823 8.80 21.41 -3.05
N ARG A 824 7.97 21.45 -4.11
CA ARG A 824 6.72 20.68 -4.20
C ARG A 824 6.97 19.18 -4.09
N LYS A 825 8.04 18.68 -4.74
CA LYS A 825 8.45 17.28 -4.66
C LYS A 825 8.95 16.90 -3.27
N ALA A 826 9.69 17.78 -2.61
CA ALA A 826 10.39 17.45 -1.38
C ALA A 826 9.56 17.63 -0.09
N LEU A 827 8.57 18.55 -0.09
CA LEU A 827 7.81 18.86 1.13
C LEU A 827 7.14 17.63 1.77
N PRO A 828 6.44 16.75 1.03
CA PRO A 828 5.85 15.56 1.64
C PRO A 828 6.88 14.57 2.18
N ALA A 829 8.04 14.43 1.53
CA ALA A 829 9.14 13.62 2.06
C ALA A 829 9.67 14.17 3.40
N PHE A 830 9.74 15.50 3.57
CA PHE A 830 10.12 16.08 4.87
C PHE A 830 9.11 15.77 5.97
N VAL A 831 7.81 15.82 5.65
CA VAL A 831 6.74 15.50 6.61
C VAL A 831 6.79 14.02 7.00
N GLU A 832 7.04 13.14 6.03
CA GLU A 832 7.21 11.70 6.29
C GLU A 832 8.43 11.42 7.18
N GLU A 833 9.58 12.01 6.84
CA GLU A 833 10.80 11.86 7.65
C GLU A 833 10.62 12.45 9.06
N HIS A 834 9.92 13.58 9.19
CA HIS A 834 9.56 14.14 10.50
C HIS A 834 8.69 13.20 11.32
N ALA A 835 7.72 12.52 10.69
CA ALA A 835 6.89 11.52 11.37
C ALA A 835 7.74 10.35 11.89
N PHE A 836 8.69 9.86 11.10
CA PHE A 836 9.63 8.82 11.52
C PHE A 836 10.39 9.21 12.81
N TRP A 837 11.01 10.41 12.84
CA TRP A 837 11.77 10.90 14.00
C TRP A 837 10.91 11.26 15.21
N ASN A 838 9.59 11.37 15.04
CA ASN A 838 8.62 11.62 16.11
C ASN A 838 7.77 10.38 16.48
N SER A 839 8.19 9.21 16.01
CA SER A 839 7.54 7.93 16.30
C SER A 839 7.71 7.43 17.72
N GLU A 840 6.92 6.44 18.14
CA GLU A 840 6.94 5.90 19.51
C GLU A 840 8.33 5.43 19.96
N ILE A 841 9.21 5.04 19.04
CA ILE A 841 10.53 4.52 19.36
C ILE A 841 11.58 5.63 19.53
N HIS A 842 11.49 6.67 18.70
CA HIS A 842 12.40 7.81 18.74
C HIS A 842 11.94 8.87 19.74
N LYS A 843 10.63 9.13 19.84
CA LYS A 843 10.04 10.15 20.72
C LYS A 843 10.03 9.66 22.17
N VAL A 844 10.52 10.52 23.06
CA VAL A 844 10.52 10.34 24.50
C VAL A 844 9.92 11.58 25.15
N THR A 845 8.91 11.37 25.98
CA THR A 845 8.36 12.43 26.83
C THR A 845 9.15 12.49 28.13
N ILE A 846 9.67 13.67 28.47
CA ILE A 846 10.39 13.91 29.72
C ILE A 846 9.85 15.15 30.42
N GLN A 847 9.99 15.16 31.75
CA GLN A 847 9.62 16.30 32.57
C GLN A 847 10.87 17.15 32.86
N ASP A 848 10.79 18.46 32.66
CA ASP A 848 11.86 19.38 33.02
C ASP A 848 11.93 19.66 34.53
N ALA A 849 12.93 20.44 34.95
CA ALA A 849 13.14 20.80 36.35
C ALA A 849 11.98 21.61 36.96
N GLN A 850 11.14 22.23 36.13
CA GLN A 850 9.98 23.02 36.52
C GLN A 850 8.68 22.20 36.53
N GLY A 851 8.74 20.92 36.17
CA GLY A 851 7.58 20.04 36.14
C GLY A 851 6.81 20.03 34.82
N SER A 852 7.30 20.70 33.77
CA SER A 852 6.65 20.74 32.45
C SER A 852 7.07 19.55 31.59
N ASN A 853 6.12 18.97 30.87
CA ASN A 853 6.38 17.83 29.98
C ASN A 853 6.82 18.31 28.59
N HIS A 854 7.89 17.71 28.07
CA HIS A 854 8.46 18.00 26.76
C HIS A 854 8.62 16.72 25.95
N ASN A 855 8.39 16.79 24.64
CA ASN A 855 8.63 15.70 23.70
C ASN A 855 9.94 15.95 22.96
N LEU A 856 10.89 15.01 23.10
CA LEU A 856 12.21 15.06 22.45
C LEU A 856 12.51 13.72 21.78
N SER A 857 13.44 13.69 20.84
CA SER A 857 13.79 12.49 20.08
C SER A 857 15.17 11.94 20.47
N ARG A 858 15.37 10.64 20.28
CA ARG A 858 16.67 9.94 20.40
C ARG A 858 17.02 9.15 19.15
N TYR A 859 18.31 8.85 18.98
CA TYR A 859 18.75 7.80 18.07
C TYR A 859 18.38 6.44 18.65
N TYR A 860 17.75 5.60 17.83
CA TYR A 860 17.32 4.27 18.17
C TYR A 860 17.20 3.42 16.90
N ALA A 861 18.24 2.64 16.61
CA ALA A 861 18.20 1.67 15.54
C ALA A 861 17.35 0.47 15.92
N MET A 862 16.53 -0.02 14.99
CA MET A 862 15.77 -1.26 15.16
C MET A 862 16.64 -2.52 15.01
N TRP A 863 17.83 -2.37 14.43
CA TRP A 863 18.81 -3.44 14.24
C TRP A 863 19.42 -3.87 15.58
N ASN A 864 19.36 -5.16 15.90
CA ASN A 864 19.89 -5.75 17.14
C ASN A 864 20.78 -6.97 16.90
N LYS A 865 21.36 -7.06 15.71
CA LYS A 865 22.34 -8.06 15.27
C LYS A 865 23.67 -7.34 14.95
N PRO A 866 24.79 -8.06 14.80
CA PRO A 866 26.01 -7.47 14.25
C PRO A 866 25.69 -6.71 12.96
N ARG A 867 26.29 -5.54 12.77
CA ARG A 867 26.13 -4.80 11.53
C ARG A 867 26.87 -5.54 10.41
N PRO A 868 26.26 -5.84 9.25
CA PRO A 868 26.92 -6.65 8.22
C PRO A 868 28.29 -6.11 7.78
N GLU A 869 28.42 -4.79 7.63
CA GLU A 869 29.65 -4.10 7.23
C GLU A 869 30.78 -4.16 8.27
N SER A 870 30.45 -4.52 9.51
CA SER A 870 31.39 -4.64 10.64
C SER A 870 31.12 -5.91 11.47
N SER A 871 30.58 -6.98 10.85
CA SER A 871 29.99 -8.12 11.58
C SER A 871 31.01 -8.84 12.45
N THR A 872 32.21 -9.09 11.92
CA THR A 872 33.33 -9.69 12.66
C THR A 872 33.80 -8.83 13.84
N ILE A 873 33.85 -7.50 13.67
CA ILE A 873 34.26 -6.52 14.70
C ILE A 873 33.21 -6.46 15.82
N ASP A 874 31.93 -6.37 15.45
CA ASP A 874 30.81 -6.30 16.39
C ASP A 874 30.72 -7.60 17.21
N LYS A 875 30.86 -8.77 16.58
CA LYS A 875 30.89 -10.09 17.25
C LYS A 875 32.08 -10.21 18.19
N GLY A 876 33.26 -9.76 17.77
CA GLY A 876 34.47 -9.73 18.59
C GLY A 876 34.28 -8.86 19.84
N SER A 877 33.69 -7.67 19.69
CA SER A 877 33.37 -6.76 20.80
C SER A 877 32.31 -7.34 21.75
N ALA A 878 31.32 -8.06 21.20
CA ALA A 878 30.24 -8.68 21.97
C ALA A 878 30.65 -9.98 22.69
N SER A 879 31.82 -10.54 22.40
CA SER A 879 32.34 -11.77 23.03
C SER A 879 32.42 -11.68 24.57
N LYS A 880 32.57 -10.46 25.11
CA LYS A 880 32.63 -10.16 26.55
C LYS A 880 31.31 -10.38 27.29
N PHE A 881 30.18 -10.48 26.57
CA PHE A 881 28.87 -10.70 27.17
C PHE A 881 28.50 -12.19 27.18
N SER A 882 28.16 -12.73 28.34
CA SER A 882 27.80 -14.14 28.52
C SER A 882 26.34 -14.49 28.16
N GLY A 883 25.52 -13.54 27.68
CA GLY A 883 24.10 -13.77 27.39
C GLY A 883 23.60 -13.10 26.11
N ASN A 884 22.75 -13.82 25.34
CA ASN A 884 22.23 -13.37 24.04
C ASN A 884 21.47 -12.05 24.11
N SER A 885 20.66 -11.82 25.15
CA SER A 885 19.94 -10.55 25.34
C SER A 885 20.90 -9.36 25.52
N LYS A 886 22.00 -9.54 26.27
CA LYS A 886 23.03 -8.50 26.45
C LYS A 886 23.77 -8.21 25.14
N LYS A 887 24.07 -9.26 24.34
CA LYS A 887 24.66 -9.10 23.00
C LYS A 887 23.73 -8.34 22.06
N GLN A 888 22.44 -8.71 22.01
CA GLN A 888 21.44 -8.02 21.20
C GLN A 888 21.26 -6.56 21.61
N GLN A 889 21.28 -6.25 22.91
CA GLN A 889 21.25 -4.87 23.38
C GLN A 889 22.50 -4.13 22.91
N PHE A 890 23.70 -4.70 23.11
CA PHE A 890 24.95 -4.09 22.67
C PHE A 890 24.95 -3.80 21.16
N TYR A 891 24.54 -4.77 20.33
CA TYR A 891 24.42 -4.56 18.89
C TYR A 891 23.47 -3.41 18.52
N ARG A 892 22.38 -3.24 19.27
CA ARG A 892 21.48 -2.10 19.09
C ARG A 892 22.13 -0.77 19.45
N GLU A 893 22.90 -0.72 20.52
CA GLU A 893 23.64 0.50 20.91
C GLU A 893 24.68 0.88 19.86
N VAL A 894 25.36 -0.12 19.29
CA VAL A 894 26.33 0.03 18.19
C VAL A 894 25.62 0.58 16.94
N ALA A 895 24.54 -0.06 16.49
CA ALA A 895 23.77 0.41 15.35
C ALA A 895 23.17 1.82 15.56
N SER A 896 22.69 2.12 16.77
CA SER A 896 22.18 3.46 17.10
C SER A 896 23.29 4.52 17.17
N ALA A 897 24.53 4.14 17.49
CA ALA A 897 25.66 5.05 17.40
C ALA A 897 26.07 5.31 15.94
N ALA A 898 25.96 4.32 15.04
CA ALA A 898 26.09 4.53 13.59
C ALA A 898 25.00 5.45 13.04
N GLU A 899 23.75 5.23 13.48
CA GLU A 899 22.60 6.11 13.20
C GLU A 899 22.87 7.57 13.60
N SER A 900 23.59 7.79 14.71
CA SER A 900 23.93 9.15 15.14
C SER A 900 24.92 9.87 14.21
N GLY A 901 25.65 9.14 13.36
CA GLY A 901 26.83 9.62 12.63
C GLY A 901 28.09 9.78 13.49
N TRP A 902 28.02 9.45 14.78
CA TRP A 902 29.13 9.51 15.73
C TRP A 902 29.57 8.11 16.19
N ASP A 903 29.80 7.21 15.25
CA ASP A 903 30.36 5.86 15.38
C ASP A 903 31.90 5.90 15.36
N PHE A 904 32.61 5.81 16.48
CA PHE A 904 32.13 5.84 17.85
C PHE A 904 32.74 6.99 18.63
N SER A 905 32.08 7.39 19.72
CA SER A 905 32.54 8.44 20.62
C SER A 905 32.28 8.03 22.06
N THR A 906 33.16 8.50 22.96
CA THR A 906 32.91 8.50 24.40
C THR A 906 31.58 9.15 24.80
N ARG A 907 30.99 10.02 23.95
CA ARG A 907 29.65 10.59 24.11
C ARG A 907 28.58 9.56 24.48
N TRP A 908 28.66 8.38 23.87
CA TRP A 908 27.65 7.34 24.00
C TRP A 908 27.95 6.34 25.12
N MET A 909 29.13 6.42 25.73
CA MET A 909 29.65 5.40 26.66
C MET A 909 29.37 5.79 28.11
N ARG A 910 28.95 4.84 28.95
CA ARG A 910 28.83 5.07 30.40
C ARG A 910 30.20 5.17 31.06
N ASN A 911 31.16 4.39 30.57
CA ASN A 911 32.56 4.42 30.97
C ASN A 911 33.41 4.72 29.72
N THR A 912 34.06 5.88 29.69
CA THR A 912 34.79 6.38 28.52
C THR A 912 35.99 5.52 28.10
N SER A 913 36.46 4.63 28.98
CA SER A 913 37.57 3.72 28.69
C SER A 913 37.09 2.33 28.24
N GLU A 914 35.78 2.08 28.19
CA GLU A 914 35.24 0.73 28.01
C GLU A 914 34.10 0.69 26.97
N PHE A 915 34.44 0.29 25.73
CA PHE A 915 33.52 0.26 24.58
C PHE A 915 32.24 -0.57 24.81
N SER A 916 32.30 -1.65 25.61
CA SER A 916 31.14 -2.46 26.00
C SER A 916 30.07 -1.68 26.78
N THR A 917 30.36 -0.46 27.23
CA THR A 917 29.42 0.38 27.98
C THR A 917 28.65 1.39 27.13
N LEU A 918 28.63 1.23 25.80
CA LEU A 918 27.76 1.98 24.89
C LEU A 918 26.30 1.95 25.38
N SER A 919 25.63 3.09 25.21
CA SER A 919 24.30 3.35 25.78
C SER A 919 23.54 4.44 25.01
N THR A 920 23.79 4.54 23.71
CA THR A 920 23.24 5.53 22.78
C THR A 920 21.72 5.67 22.90
N THR A 921 20.98 4.54 22.95
CA THR A 921 19.51 4.52 23.01
C THR A 921 18.93 5.09 24.31
N SER A 922 19.77 5.31 25.33
CA SER A 922 19.38 5.87 26.63
C SER A 922 19.72 7.36 26.77
N ILE A 923 20.10 8.01 25.67
CA ILE A 923 20.52 9.41 25.62
C ILE A 923 19.59 10.16 24.68
N LEU A 924 19.06 11.32 25.13
CA LEU A 924 18.42 12.32 24.29
C LEU A 924 19.51 13.29 23.84
N PRO A 925 19.92 13.24 22.56
CA PRO A 925 21.05 14.00 22.10
C PRO A 925 20.57 15.37 21.58
N VAL A 926 21.28 16.43 21.95
CA VAL A 926 20.85 17.79 21.61
C VAL A 926 20.93 18.06 20.10
N ASP A 927 21.91 17.48 19.42
CA ASP A 927 22.09 17.65 17.98
C ASP A 927 20.91 17.11 17.17
N LEU A 928 20.44 15.89 17.45
CA LEU A 928 19.24 15.33 16.79
C LEU A 928 18.03 16.26 16.92
N ASN A 929 17.79 16.76 18.12
CA ASN A 929 16.64 17.61 18.39
C ASN A 929 16.78 18.98 17.70
N VAL A 930 18.00 19.49 17.55
CA VAL A 930 18.27 20.69 16.75
C VAL A 930 18.07 20.43 15.25
N TYR A 931 18.44 19.25 14.74
CA TYR A 931 18.17 18.90 13.33
C TYR A 931 16.68 18.79 13.06
N ILE A 932 15.91 18.18 13.98
CA ILE A 932 14.45 18.10 13.86
C ILE A 932 13.81 19.48 13.98
N LEU A 933 14.28 20.34 14.89
CA LEU A 933 13.84 21.73 14.96
C LEU A 933 14.07 22.44 13.62
N LYS A 934 15.26 22.25 13.03
CA LYS A 934 15.59 22.85 11.74
C LYS A 934 14.69 22.31 10.62
N MET A 935 14.36 21.02 10.67
CA MET A 935 13.40 20.39 9.75
C MET A 935 12.00 20.98 9.90
N GLU A 936 11.49 21.14 11.13
CA GLU A 936 10.19 21.76 11.40
C GLU A 936 10.12 23.19 10.85
N GLN A 937 11.17 24.01 11.08
CA GLN A 937 11.29 25.35 10.52
C GLN A 937 11.31 25.36 8.99
N ASN A 938 12.03 24.43 8.36
CA ASN A 938 12.13 24.34 6.91
C ASN A 938 10.80 23.87 6.29
N ILE A 939 10.11 22.91 6.92
CA ILE A 939 8.78 22.46 6.50
C ILE A 939 7.81 23.64 6.55
N ALA A 940 7.79 24.42 7.64
CA ALA A 940 6.97 25.62 7.73
C ALA A 940 7.28 26.63 6.62
N PHE A 941 8.57 26.89 6.37
CA PHE A 941 9.01 27.79 5.30
C PHE A 941 8.51 27.33 3.93
N PHE A 942 8.67 26.05 3.60
CA PHE A 942 8.29 25.51 2.30
C PHE A 942 6.78 25.36 2.13
N ALA A 943 6.06 25.01 3.19
CA ALA A 943 4.61 25.06 3.21
C ALA A 943 4.10 26.48 2.89
N ASN A 944 4.74 27.52 3.42
CA ASN A 944 4.43 28.90 3.06
C ASN A 944 4.73 29.21 1.58
N VAL A 945 5.87 28.76 1.05
CA VAL A 945 6.22 28.91 -0.37
C VAL A 945 5.16 28.30 -1.30
N LEU A 946 4.56 27.17 -0.91
CA LEU A 946 3.52 26.49 -1.69
C LEU A 946 2.09 26.95 -1.36
N GLY A 947 1.89 27.85 -0.39
CA GLY A 947 0.56 28.31 0.03
C GLY A 947 -0.21 27.33 0.94
N HIS A 948 0.47 26.33 1.52
CA HIS A 948 -0.12 25.35 2.44
C HIS A 948 -0.22 25.89 3.87
N LYS A 949 -1.20 26.76 4.12
CA LYS A 949 -1.32 27.54 5.37
C LYS A 949 -1.43 26.68 6.64
N SER A 950 -2.25 25.63 6.63
CA SER A 950 -2.44 24.75 7.80
C SER A 950 -1.16 24.01 8.20
N THR A 951 -0.43 23.47 7.21
CA THR A 951 0.86 22.81 7.43
C THR A 951 1.90 23.80 7.96
N MET A 952 1.95 25.02 7.39
CA MET A 952 2.85 26.06 7.88
C MET A 952 2.60 26.36 9.36
N GLU A 953 1.36 26.64 9.76
CA GLU A 953 1.00 26.99 11.13
C GLU A 953 1.31 25.86 12.12
N SER A 954 0.95 24.62 11.77
CA SER A 954 1.22 23.44 12.61
C SER A 954 2.71 23.21 12.84
N PHE A 955 3.54 23.37 11.81
CA PHE A 955 4.99 23.16 11.95
C PHE A 955 5.71 24.34 12.59
N LEU A 956 5.17 25.56 12.54
CA LEU A 956 5.65 26.68 13.36
C LEU A 956 5.40 26.42 14.86
N GLU A 957 4.22 25.92 15.21
CA GLU A 957 3.92 25.53 16.59
C GLU A 957 4.83 24.40 17.08
N ALA A 958 5.03 23.36 16.27
CA ALA A 958 5.93 22.25 16.58
C ALA A 958 7.38 22.73 16.78
N ALA A 959 7.87 23.61 15.89
CA ALA A 959 9.21 24.19 16.00
C ALA A 959 9.36 25.00 17.31
N GLU A 960 8.38 25.83 17.66
CA GLU A 960 8.43 26.61 18.90
C GLU A 960 8.37 25.71 20.15
N ALA A 961 7.54 24.67 20.15
CA ALA A 961 7.49 23.69 21.24
C ALA A 961 8.83 22.97 21.41
N ARG A 962 9.47 22.52 20.31
CA ARG A 962 10.77 21.83 20.36
C ARG A 962 11.89 22.77 20.79
N LYS A 963 11.87 24.01 20.32
CA LYS A 963 12.77 25.07 20.77
C LYS A 963 12.70 25.27 22.29
N ASN A 964 11.50 25.37 22.84
CA ASN A 964 11.28 25.49 24.28
C ASN A 964 11.78 24.25 25.04
N ALA A 965 11.51 23.04 24.51
CA ALA A 965 12.03 21.79 25.07
C ALA A 965 13.57 21.75 25.10
N ILE A 966 14.24 22.09 23.99
CA ILE A 966 15.70 22.16 23.89
C ILE A 966 16.27 23.12 24.95
N ASN A 967 15.64 24.28 25.11
CA ASN A 967 16.07 25.31 26.05
C ASN A 967 15.81 24.99 27.51
N SER A 968 14.79 24.18 27.81
CA SER A 968 14.48 23.76 29.18
C SER A 968 15.31 22.55 29.61
N VAL A 969 15.43 21.56 28.73
CA VAL A 969 16.04 20.25 29.07
C VAL A 969 17.55 20.25 28.91
N PHE A 970 18.06 20.77 27.78
CA PHE A 970 19.47 20.59 27.43
C PHE A 970 20.34 21.74 27.94
N TRP A 971 19.79 22.93 28.18
CA TRP A 971 20.58 24.09 28.59
C TRP A 971 21.04 23.99 30.04
N ASN A 972 22.35 24.11 30.26
CA ASN A 972 22.94 24.20 31.58
C ASN A 972 23.43 25.64 31.85
N GLU A 973 22.79 26.34 32.78
CA GLU A 973 23.10 27.74 33.14
C GLU A 973 24.51 27.91 33.76
N GLU A 974 24.97 26.96 34.57
CA GLU A 974 26.27 27.04 35.24
C GLU A 974 27.43 26.92 34.23
N MET A 975 27.28 26.00 33.28
CA MET A 975 28.29 25.74 32.25
C MET A 975 28.13 26.65 31.02
N GLY A 976 26.98 27.30 30.85
CA GLY A 976 26.68 28.16 29.71
C GLY A 976 26.68 27.40 28.37
N GLN A 977 26.18 26.16 28.36
CA GLN A 977 26.17 25.29 27.19
C GLN A 977 24.98 24.31 27.20
N TRP A 978 24.58 23.84 26.02
CA TRP A 978 23.65 22.72 25.90
C TRP A 978 24.37 21.37 26.04
N LEU A 979 23.74 20.45 26.77
CA LEU A 979 24.23 19.12 27.10
C LEU A 979 23.21 18.06 26.70
N ASP A 980 23.68 16.86 26.32
CA ASP A 980 22.80 15.72 26.13
C ASP A 980 22.17 15.27 27.46
N TYR A 981 20.97 14.70 27.40
CA TYR A 981 20.23 14.25 28.56
C TYR A 981 20.19 12.72 28.66
N ARG A 982 20.61 12.14 29.80
CA ARG A 982 20.51 10.69 30.04
C ARG A 982 19.25 10.36 30.81
N LEU A 983 18.46 9.43 30.28
CA LEU A 983 17.16 9.07 30.87
C LEU A 983 17.26 8.55 32.31
N ALA A 984 18.36 7.88 32.68
CA ALA A 984 18.54 7.30 34.02
C ALA A 984 19.14 8.26 35.07
N ASN A 985 19.96 9.24 34.66
CA ASN A 985 20.86 9.97 35.57
C ASN A 985 20.83 11.50 35.39
N GLY A 986 19.93 12.04 34.55
CA GLY A 986 19.87 13.48 34.26
C GLY A 986 20.92 13.96 33.23
N PRO A 987 21.22 15.27 33.16
CA PRO A 987 22.12 15.83 32.14
C PRO A 987 23.54 15.23 32.26
N ILE A 988 24.11 14.83 31.12
CA ILE A 988 25.47 14.28 31.07
C ILE A 988 26.48 15.42 30.93
N CYS A 989 27.45 15.47 31.83
CA CYS A 989 28.66 16.25 31.59
C CYS A 989 29.61 15.41 30.73
N LYS A 990 29.96 15.89 29.52
CA LYS A 990 31.32 15.85 28.91
C LYS A 990 31.40 15.91 27.36
N VAL A 991 30.34 16.12 26.57
CA VAL A 991 30.51 16.26 25.10
C VAL A 991 29.90 17.53 24.54
N LEU A 992 30.67 18.16 23.65
CA LEU A 992 30.50 19.52 23.14
C LEU A 992 29.64 19.51 21.87
N SER A 993 28.32 19.41 22.05
CA SER A 993 27.30 19.58 21.01
C SER A 993 26.65 20.98 21.04
N SER A 994 27.07 21.84 21.98
CA SER A 994 26.44 23.14 22.26
C SER A 994 26.46 24.15 21.11
N CYS A 995 27.43 24.09 20.21
CA CYS A 995 27.47 25.00 19.05
C CYS A 995 26.53 24.57 17.92
N ILE A 996 26.05 23.32 17.92
CA ILE A 996 25.07 22.83 16.95
C ILE A 996 23.74 23.55 17.18
N CYS A 997 23.38 23.90 18.42
CA CYS A 997 22.17 24.69 18.73
C CYS A 997 22.09 26.02 17.98
N CYS A 998 23.24 26.64 17.66
CA CYS A 998 23.28 27.86 16.87
C CYS A 998 22.92 27.64 15.38
N PHE A 999 23.04 26.41 14.86
CA PHE A 999 22.58 26.04 13.52
C PHE A 999 21.03 26.06 13.42
N GLY A 1000 20.33 25.70 14.50
CA GLY A 1000 18.86 25.76 14.62
C GLY A 1000 18.28 27.16 14.91
N GLY A 1001 19.13 28.17 15.16
CA GLY A 1001 18.71 29.54 15.46
C GLY A 1001 18.59 29.89 16.94
N GLU A 1002 18.96 28.98 17.86
CA GLU A 1002 18.71 29.10 19.31
C GLU A 1002 19.63 30.06 20.07
N CYS A 1003 20.62 30.62 19.40
CA CYS A 1003 21.73 31.25 20.08
C CYS A 1003 21.51 32.71 20.45
N HIS A 1004 20.58 33.45 19.83
CA HIS A 1004 20.57 34.91 19.92
C HIS A 1004 20.39 35.46 21.35
N GLU A 1005 19.49 34.91 22.16
CA GLU A 1005 19.23 35.40 23.52
C GLU A 1005 20.21 34.85 24.58
N LYS A 1006 20.70 33.62 24.39
CA LYS A 1006 21.60 32.94 25.34
C LYS A 1006 23.10 33.15 25.03
N PHE A 1007 23.45 33.76 23.88
CA PHE A 1007 24.84 34.00 23.49
C PHE A 1007 25.62 34.92 24.45
N THR A 1008 24.93 35.84 25.13
CA THR A 1008 25.56 36.76 26.09
C THR A 1008 26.07 36.04 27.34
N LYS A 1009 25.46 34.89 27.67
CA LYS A 1009 25.88 33.98 28.75
C LYS A 1009 26.75 32.83 28.26
N PHE A 1010 26.66 32.48 26.96
CA PHE A 1010 27.55 31.53 26.31
C PHE A 1010 28.99 32.04 26.47
N ARG A 1011 29.85 31.26 27.14
CA ARG A 1011 31.25 31.64 27.39
C ARG A 1011 32.16 30.98 26.34
N PRO A 1012 32.47 31.63 25.21
CA PRO A 1012 33.49 31.13 24.30
C PRO A 1012 34.90 31.10 24.95
N GLY A 1013 35.10 31.82 26.07
CA GLY A 1013 36.40 32.10 26.66
C GLY A 1013 37.23 30.92 27.20
N SER A 1014 36.64 29.77 27.55
CA SER A 1014 37.38 28.61 28.09
C SER A 1014 37.56 27.44 27.10
N CYS A 1015 36.65 27.29 26.12
CA CYS A 1015 36.71 26.21 25.11
C CYS A 1015 37.25 26.65 23.73
N CYS A 1016 37.20 27.95 23.38
CA CYS A 1016 37.48 28.39 22.01
C CYS A 1016 38.93 28.80 21.70
N ARG A 1017 39.79 29.08 22.70
CA ARG A 1017 41.08 29.77 22.45
C ARG A 1017 42.14 28.91 21.74
N ASN A 1018 42.06 27.59 21.89
CA ASN A 1018 42.89 26.62 21.15
C ASN A 1018 41.89 25.64 20.55
N CYS A 1019 41.75 25.52 19.22
CA CYS A 1019 40.82 24.72 18.37
C CYS A 1019 40.25 23.37 18.90
N HIS A 1020 39.79 23.27 20.14
CA HIS A 1020 39.68 22.01 20.87
C HIS A 1020 38.25 21.91 21.39
N PHE A 1021 37.33 21.65 20.45
CA PHE A 1021 35.92 21.40 20.73
C PHE A 1021 35.62 19.89 20.77
N PHE A 1022 36.43 19.14 21.50
CA PHE A 1022 36.18 17.73 21.78
C PHE A 1022 36.42 17.44 23.25
N ASN A 1023 35.79 16.38 23.74
CA ASN A 1023 35.99 15.87 25.08
C ASN A 1023 37.50 15.71 25.37
N LYS A 1024 38.04 16.29 26.45
CA LYS A 1024 39.51 16.30 26.71
C LYS A 1024 40.12 14.91 26.98
N PHE A 1025 39.34 13.84 26.88
CA PHE A 1025 39.84 12.48 27.01
C PHE A 1025 40.47 12.03 25.69
N ARG A 1026 41.76 11.72 25.75
CA ARG A 1026 42.46 11.08 24.64
C ARG A 1026 42.00 9.62 24.59
N THR A 1027 41.24 9.25 23.55
CA THR A 1027 40.74 7.88 23.36
C THR A 1027 41.22 7.29 22.04
N THR A 1028 40.98 6.00 21.83
CA THR A 1028 41.21 5.32 20.55
C THR A 1028 40.04 5.50 19.56
N MET A 1029 39.02 6.28 19.93
CA MET A 1029 37.79 6.45 19.14
C MET A 1029 37.93 7.56 18.11
N ASN A 1030 37.30 7.40 16.94
CA ASN A 1030 37.46 8.32 15.81
C ASN A 1030 36.74 9.67 16.00
N ARG A 1031 35.65 9.74 16.76
CA ARG A 1031 34.84 10.97 16.95
C ARG A 1031 35.19 11.76 18.22
N ASP A 1032 36.34 11.47 18.82
CA ASP A 1032 36.86 12.13 20.03
C ASP A 1032 38.14 12.93 19.75
N PHE A 1033 38.58 13.69 20.76
CA PHE A 1033 39.84 14.43 20.72
C PHE A 1033 41.03 13.47 20.49
N PRO A 1034 41.98 13.78 19.58
CA PRO A 1034 42.24 15.06 18.92
C PRO A 1034 41.63 15.25 17.52
N ASN A 1035 40.70 14.39 17.09
CA ASN A 1035 40.20 14.44 15.72
C ASN A 1035 39.19 15.57 15.50
N GLY A 1036 39.43 16.40 14.49
CA GLY A 1036 38.49 17.38 13.95
C GLY A 1036 37.82 16.87 12.69
N TRP A 1037 36.51 17.11 12.60
CA TRP A 1037 35.67 16.69 11.49
C TRP A 1037 35.06 17.92 10.80
N ALA A 1038 35.07 17.91 9.47
CA ALA A 1038 34.59 19.02 8.65
C ALA A 1038 33.13 19.45 8.98
N PRO A 1039 32.17 18.52 9.18
CA PRO A 1039 30.81 18.86 9.60
C PRO A 1039 30.74 19.76 10.82
N LEU A 1040 31.50 19.42 11.85
CA LEU A 1040 31.47 20.14 13.12
C LEU A 1040 32.09 21.51 12.98
N GLN A 1041 33.19 21.64 12.23
CA GLN A 1041 33.79 22.95 11.96
C GLN A 1041 32.79 23.87 11.26
N HIS A 1042 32.09 23.34 10.25
CA HIS A 1042 31.10 24.08 9.49
C HIS A 1042 29.94 24.55 10.37
N MET A 1043 29.31 23.63 11.11
CA MET A 1043 28.16 23.97 11.97
C MET A 1043 28.55 25.00 13.04
N ILE A 1044 29.75 24.90 13.63
CA ILE A 1044 30.26 25.88 14.58
C ILE A 1044 30.41 27.26 13.93
N VAL A 1045 31.09 27.33 12.78
CA VAL A 1045 31.32 28.60 12.07
C VAL A 1045 30.00 29.24 11.65
N GLU A 1046 29.07 28.47 11.05
CA GLU A 1046 27.74 28.98 10.69
C GLU A 1046 26.95 29.46 11.91
N GLY A 1047 26.98 28.69 12.99
CA GLY A 1047 26.30 29.02 14.23
C GLY A 1047 26.81 30.32 14.85
N LEU A 1048 28.13 30.47 14.94
CA LEU A 1048 28.77 31.70 15.43
C LEU A 1048 28.43 32.90 14.56
N LEU A 1049 28.43 32.75 13.23
CA LEU A 1049 28.09 33.84 12.30
C LEU A 1049 26.62 34.25 12.42
N ARG A 1050 25.71 33.30 12.65
CA ARG A 1050 24.27 33.55 12.82
C ARG A 1050 23.92 34.19 14.16
N SER A 1051 24.81 34.14 15.15
CA SER A 1051 24.56 34.71 16.48
C SER A 1051 24.35 36.23 16.47
N GLY A 1052 24.91 36.94 15.48
CA GLY A 1052 24.90 38.41 15.43
C GLY A 1052 25.87 39.10 16.41
N VAL A 1053 26.62 38.34 17.20
CA VAL A 1053 27.60 38.87 18.16
C VAL A 1053 28.94 39.16 17.47
N LYS A 1054 29.47 40.38 17.65
CA LYS A 1054 30.66 40.87 16.94
C LYS A 1054 31.90 40.01 17.24
N GLU A 1055 32.09 39.61 18.48
CA GLU A 1055 33.18 38.75 18.94
C GLU A 1055 33.06 37.33 18.39
N ALA A 1056 31.83 36.84 18.15
CA ALA A 1056 31.57 35.52 17.57
C ALA A 1056 32.03 35.43 16.11
N ARG A 1057 31.87 36.53 15.35
CA ARG A 1057 32.30 36.60 13.95
C ARG A 1057 33.82 36.43 13.81
N SER A 1058 34.60 37.14 14.62
CA SER A 1058 36.06 37.03 14.59
C SER A 1058 36.54 35.62 14.93
N LEU A 1059 35.89 34.97 15.91
CA LEU A 1059 36.17 33.57 16.25
C LEU A 1059 35.79 32.60 15.11
N ALA A 1060 34.65 32.82 14.45
CA ALA A 1060 34.21 32.01 13.32
C ALA A 1060 35.21 32.09 12.15
N GLU A 1061 35.70 33.30 11.85
CA GLU A 1061 36.71 33.54 10.82
C GLU A 1061 38.04 32.85 11.18
N ASP A 1062 38.51 32.93 12.43
CA ASP A 1062 39.73 32.23 12.89
C ASP A 1062 39.61 30.70 12.75
N ILE A 1063 38.50 30.11 13.18
CA ILE A 1063 38.25 28.67 13.06
C ILE A 1063 38.28 28.25 11.58
N ALA A 1064 37.61 28.99 10.71
CA ALA A 1064 37.56 28.71 9.28
C ALA A 1064 38.95 28.79 8.63
N VAL A 1065 39.73 29.84 8.92
CA VAL A 1065 41.11 29.99 8.42
C VAL A 1065 42.01 28.84 8.88
N ARG A 1066 41.95 28.46 10.16
CA ARG A 1066 42.76 27.36 10.69
C ARG A 1066 42.38 26.02 10.08
N TRP A 1067 41.08 25.79 9.84
CA TRP A 1067 40.62 24.58 9.16
C TRP A 1067 41.12 24.51 7.72
N ILE A 1068 40.98 25.60 6.95
CA ILE A 1068 41.50 25.72 5.58
C ILE A 1068 43.01 25.43 5.57
N LYS A 1069 43.78 26.07 6.46
CA LYS A 1069 45.23 25.89 6.55
C LYS A 1069 45.63 24.45 6.86
N THR A 1070 44.94 23.81 7.80
CA THR A 1070 45.15 22.40 8.15
C THR A 1070 44.91 21.49 6.95
N ASN A 1071 43.81 21.70 6.21
CA ASN A 1071 43.50 20.91 5.02
C ASN A 1071 44.54 21.14 3.91
N TYR A 1072 44.92 22.38 3.63
CA TYR A 1072 45.93 22.73 2.63
C TYR A 1072 47.28 22.06 2.92
N ILE A 1073 47.78 22.19 4.16
CA ILE A 1073 49.06 21.59 4.55
C ILE A 1073 49.00 20.07 4.48
N GLY A 1074 47.88 19.46 4.90
CA GLY A 1074 47.69 18.02 4.80
C GLY A 1074 47.67 17.56 3.35
N TYR A 1075 46.95 18.26 2.48
CA TYR A 1075 46.89 17.99 1.05
C TYR A 1075 48.27 18.09 0.39
N LYS A 1076 49.03 19.16 0.66
CA LYS A 1076 50.39 19.33 0.09
C LYS A 1076 51.37 18.23 0.52
N LYS A 1077 51.17 17.62 1.69
CA LYS A 1077 52.01 16.51 2.19
C LYS A 1077 51.65 15.16 1.58
N THR A 1078 50.37 14.93 1.28
CA THR A 1078 49.83 13.59 1.00
C THR A 1078 49.27 13.44 -0.42
N GLY A 1079 49.01 14.55 -1.12
CA GLY A 1079 48.29 14.58 -2.39
C GLY A 1079 46.78 14.36 -2.27
N ALA A 1080 46.23 14.26 -1.05
CA ALA A 1080 44.83 13.90 -0.86
C ALA A 1080 44.12 14.68 0.26
N MET A 1081 42.82 14.90 0.06
CA MET A 1081 41.91 15.36 1.11
C MET A 1081 41.53 14.17 2.00
N HIS A 1082 41.36 14.38 3.31
CA HIS A 1082 41.13 13.29 4.28
C HIS A 1082 39.77 13.44 4.97
N GLU A 1083 39.23 12.33 5.49
CA GLU A 1083 37.97 12.32 6.24
C GLU A 1083 38.00 13.20 7.50
N LYS A 1084 39.14 13.24 8.19
CA LYS A 1084 39.34 13.90 9.49
C LYS A 1084 40.79 14.31 9.70
N TYR A 1085 41.01 15.34 10.52
CA TYR A 1085 42.33 15.93 10.77
C TYR A 1085 42.64 16.01 12.26
N ASP A 1086 43.90 15.86 12.65
CA ASP A 1086 44.34 16.13 14.02
C ASP A 1086 44.38 17.64 14.26
N VAL A 1087 43.50 18.15 15.13
CA VAL A 1087 43.39 19.60 15.39
C VAL A 1087 44.51 20.15 16.28
N GLN A 1088 45.32 19.28 16.89
CA GLN A 1088 46.54 19.68 17.60
C GLN A 1088 47.72 19.85 16.65
N LYS A 1089 47.71 19.16 15.51
CA LYS A 1089 48.82 19.10 14.56
C LYS A 1089 48.36 19.53 13.17
N CYS A 1090 48.59 20.79 12.84
CA CYS A 1090 48.22 21.36 11.55
C CYS A 1090 48.76 20.52 10.37
N GLY A 1091 47.83 20.04 9.53
CA GLY A 1091 48.10 19.19 8.38
C GLY A 1091 48.40 17.72 8.67
N ALA A 1092 48.20 17.25 9.91
CA ALA A 1092 48.16 15.82 10.20
C ALA A 1092 46.72 15.31 10.08
N PHE A 1093 46.55 14.10 9.53
CA PHE A 1093 45.27 13.42 9.49
C PHE A 1093 44.95 12.80 10.86
N GLY A 1094 43.66 12.71 11.19
CA GLY A 1094 43.21 12.08 12.43
C GLY A 1094 43.21 10.55 12.33
N GLY A 1095 43.14 9.87 13.47
CA GLY A 1095 43.21 8.40 13.56
C GLY A 1095 42.11 7.79 14.44
N GLY A 1096 42.25 6.52 14.81
CA GLY A 1096 41.28 5.81 15.68
C GLY A 1096 39.98 5.39 14.97
N GLY A 1097 39.17 4.61 15.67
CA GLY A 1097 37.97 3.96 15.15
C GLY A 1097 38.21 2.51 14.69
N GLU A 1098 37.25 1.96 13.96
CA GLU A 1098 37.23 0.55 13.51
C GLU A 1098 37.88 0.32 12.12
N TYR A 1099 38.28 1.40 11.43
CA TYR A 1099 38.93 1.35 10.12
C TYR A 1099 40.02 2.42 9.97
N ILE A 1100 40.89 2.24 8.99
CA ILE A 1100 41.97 3.19 8.67
C ILE A 1100 41.40 4.51 8.08
N PRO A 1101 42.02 5.68 8.32
CA PRO A 1101 41.52 6.94 7.78
C PRO A 1101 41.35 6.95 6.25
N GLN A 1102 40.24 7.47 5.75
CA GLN A 1102 39.91 7.50 4.32
C GLN A 1102 40.31 8.82 3.63
N THR A 1103 40.49 8.75 2.30
CA THR A 1103 40.92 9.86 1.44
C THR A 1103 39.87 10.24 0.38
N GLY A 1104 40.05 11.42 -0.25
CA GLY A 1104 39.16 11.99 -1.27
C GLY A 1104 37.98 12.79 -0.70
N PHE A 1105 37.87 12.90 0.62
CA PHE A 1105 36.58 12.91 1.32
C PHE A 1105 35.60 14.07 1.01
N GLY A 1106 34.38 13.73 0.58
CA GLY A 1106 33.33 14.65 0.11
C GLY A 1106 32.99 15.83 1.04
N TRP A 1107 32.78 15.60 2.35
CA TRP A 1107 32.50 16.73 3.26
C TRP A 1107 33.70 17.67 3.44
N SER A 1108 34.93 17.19 3.26
CA SER A 1108 36.14 17.98 3.54
C SER A 1108 36.33 18.95 2.40
N ASN A 1109 36.14 18.44 1.18
CA ASN A 1109 36.07 19.23 -0.05
C ASN A 1109 34.96 20.29 0.08
N GLY A 1110 33.76 19.87 0.47
CA GLY A 1110 32.60 20.75 0.56
C GLY A 1110 32.74 21.89 1.57
N VAL A 1111 33.22 21.59 2.78
CA VAL A 1111 33.42 22.59 3.83
C VAL A 1111 34.54 23.55 3.49
N VAL A 1112 35.67 23.08 2.94
CA VAL A 1112 36.78 23.95 2.51
C VAL A 1112 36.33 24.93 1.44
N LEU A 1113 35.64 24.46 0.39
CA LEU A 1113 35.14 25.34 -0.68
C LEU A 1113 34.10 26.34 -0.13
N THR A 1114 33.25 25.91 0.80
CA THR A 1114 32.29 26.79 1.47
C THR A 1114 32.97 27.87 2.31
N PHE A 1115 34.03 27.54 3.05
CA PHE A 1115 34.77 28.51 3.87
C PHE A 1115 35.57 29.48 3.00
N LEU A 1116 36.26 29.00 1.96
CA LEU A 1116 36.98 29.85 1.01
C LEU A 1116 36.06 30.89 0.35
N ARG A 1117 34.81 30.49 0.06
CA ARG A 1117 33.79 31.41 -0.44
C ARG A 1117 33.44 32.54 0.51
N ARG A 1118 33.51 32.32 1.83
CA ARG A 1118 33.05 33.27 2.86
C ARG A 1118 34.17 34.13 3.44
N VAL A 1119 35.32 33.53 3.74
CA VAL A 1119 36.40 34.14 4.52
C VAL A 1119 37.22 35.16 3.69
N TRP A 1120 37.20 35.09 2.36
CA TRP A 1120 37.98 35.96 1.47
C TRP A 1120 37.16 36.98 0.67
N MET A 1121 35.93 37.26 1.10
CA MET A 1121 35.22 38.49 0.71
C MET A 1121 35.33 39.63 1.75
N ALA A 1122 36.09 39.40 2.84
CA ALA A 1122 36.50 40.43 3.80
C ALA A 1122 38.00 40.73 3.64
#